data_AF-A0A060SAS1-F1
#
_entry.id   AF-A0A060SAS1-F1
#
_cell.length_a   1.000
_cell.length_b   1.000
_cell.length_c   1.000
_cell.angle_alpha   90.00
_cell.angle_beta   90.00
_cell.angle_gamma   90.00
#
_symmetry.space_group_name_H-M   'P 1'
#
loop_
_entity.id
_entity.type
_entity.pdbx_description
1 polymer ?
#
loop_
_entity_poly.entity_id
_entity_poly.type
_entity_poly.pdbx_seq_one_letter_code
_entity_poly.pdbx_strand_id
1 'polypeptide(L)'
;MATNTMSEPPAMPSSTFSLAMGLLTFTMTPLDRRLELGHSDYDSDDSYLAIHLDLVVSLSASLCLVFVAMLKSGIIAAEHPPDLHARRPRHRRSWSSLFYALLVCVWAAYNLHSFLRLRGFWGPSITDSDKRRVPSATRNPAYLIRATNGAVASENELCSKMGIGILQDGGNAVDAAVSTTLCIGVVNMFSSGIGGGGFMTVRVPPANASASSEVYAIDFRETAPALSNKTMYVDDPLSSRWGGLAVGVPGELRGLDEAHKRWGKLPWKRLVEPAAQLAAGWKVQNELARRIEMFAPLMLSHPDWKPIFAPDGHLLKAGEIIRRTNLSRTLSIIAKEGPDAFYKGPIADAIVRKVKETGGILSREDLENYHANVKHALQGTYRGRKIYTPHAPTSGPVLIHMLNLMEHYDDLIKEGRSTLNVHRFVEAMKFGFAARTRVGDPAFHDQMQRIHEIPTKEYAAEVVANITDSHSAVVDKDGMAVSLTSTVNLVFGSAVLDPVTGVILNDEMDDFSTPGTPNAFGLYPSPYNYPEPGKRPLSSTTPTILEHEDGSFLMAIGGSGGSRIFPAVFQTILNVDWGMDISAAIESGRLHDQLYPMLVDADDILPSSLLDGLREKGHNITVSDTNRVAAVIQAVFKPNATIYGNMFSIGLISLALALAPFVNAASPEWGQCGGIGWTGDTTCVAGTICTVQNPYYSQCLPSASAPSSTPTTSPTTVIPPPSSSPSGPSTTAVPPPSSTGFVKVSGQKFVLNGQTYPLIGANSYWVGLMGYSTAQMNQAFSDIAKTGATTVRTWGFNDVTSPNGIYYQLWQNGKATVNTGATGLQNFDNVVAAAKANGLRLIVALTNNWSDYGGMDVYVQQIAGSANHDLFYTNANVIAAYKSYINTFVSRYVNEPTILGWELANEPRCRGSTGTSTGTCTTQTITNWVSEISAYIKSIDSNHLVAIGDEGFFNEPGSPDYPYQGTEGIDFNANLNITTIDFGTAHLYPGSWGETSDPTGFGNKWITDHATSQKAANKPVILEEFGVTSDQVSTYTSWYNTIISTGLTGDLIWQAGSHFSTGDTPNDGYAVYPDSPAYAVETQHFAAVKARG
;
A
#
# COMPACT_ATOMS: atom_id res chain seq x y z
N MET A 1 21.32 -62.23 -32.06
CA MET A 1 20.53 -63.18 -31.26
C MET A 1 19.12 -62.60 -31.07
N ALA A 2 18.14 -63.41 -30.65
CA ALA A 2 16.68 -63.16 -30.63
C ALA A 2 16.20 -61.68 -30.63
N THR A 3 15.38 -61.15 -31.56
CA THR A 3 14.06 -61.54 -32.15
C THR A 3 12.86 -61.33 -31.21
N ASN A 4 11.98 -60.34 -31.46
CA ASN A 4 10.66 -60.46 -32.15
C ASN A 4 9.47 -60.55 -31.15
N THR A 5 8.20 -60.18 -31.41
CA THR A 5 7.52 -59.54 -32.56
C THR A 5 6.16 -58.90 -32.17
N MET A 6 5.69 -57.99 -33.03
CA MET A 6 4.32 -57.56 -33.39
C MET A 6 3.08 -58.38 -32.92
N SER A 7 1.93 -57.70 -32.75
CA SER A 7 0.68 -57.98 -33.51
C SER A 7 -0.40 -56.86 -33.44
N GLU A 8 -1.13 -56.68 -34.55
CA GLU A 8 -2.39 -55.91 -34.72
C GLU A 8 -3.46 -56.82 -35.41
N PRO A 9 -4.65 -56.33 -35.84
CA PRO A 9 -5.65 -55.54 -35.12
C PRO A 9 -6.88 -56.45 -34.83
N PRO A 10 -7.93 -56.67 -35.69
CA PRO A 10 -8.67 -55.84 -36.68
C PRO A 10 -9.79 -55.02 -35.97
N ALA A 11 -10.87 -54.44 -36.56
CA ALA A 11 -11.51 -54.48 -37.89
C ALA A 11 -12.34 -53.19 -38.19
N MET A 12 -13.24 -53.24 -39.18
CA MET A 12 -14.24 -52.21 -39.58
C MET A 12 -15.52 -52.93 -40.09
N PRO A 13 -16.71 -52.30 -40.28
CA PRO A 13 -17.02 -51.47 -41.48
C PRO A 13 -18.05 -50.31 -41.28
N SER A 14 -17.99 -49.17 -41.99
CA SER A 14 -18.67 -48.76 -43.27
C SER A 14 -20.21 -48.53 -43.21
N SER A 15 -20.92 -47.77 -44.08
CA SER A 15 -20.67 -47.04 -45.36
C SER A 15 -21.80 -45.97 -45.56
N THR A 16 -21.97 -45.07 -46.56
CA THR A 16 -21.19 -44.37 -47.64
C THR A 16 -22.08 -43.25 -48.29
N PHE A 17 -21.68 -42.66 -49.44
CA PHE A 17 -22.32 -41.72 -50.41
C PHE A 17 -21.96 -40.22 -50.27
N SER A 18 -21.16 -39.58 -51.15
CA SER A 18 -21.22 -39.31 -52.62
C SER A 18 -21.58 -37.81 -52.87
N LEU A 19 -21.10 -37.06 -53.89
CA LEU A 19 -20.45 -37.42 -55.17
C LEU A 19 -19.49 -36.30 -55.71
N ALA A 20 -18.52 -36.71 -56.54
CA ALA A 20 -17.66 -36.05 -57.58
C ALA A 20 -17.80 -34.54 -58.02
N MET A 21 -16.87 -33.91 -58.78
CA MET A 21 -15.40 -34.04 -59.04
C MET A 21 -14.95 -33.03 -60.15
N GLY A 22 -13.71 -32.51 -60.10
CA GLY A 22 -12.98 -31.95 -61.28
C GLY A 22 -12.00 -30.80 -60.92
N LEU A 23 -10.67 -30.98 -60.87
CA LEU A 23 -9.66 -31.21 -61.94
C LEU A 23 -9.13 -29.94 -62.64
N LEU A 24 -7.93 -29.49 -62.24
CA LEU A 24 -6.73 -29.45 -63.10
C LEU A 24 -5.46 -29.19 -62.28
N THR A 25 -4.29 -29.52 -62.84
CA THR A 25 -2.98 -29.57 -62.16
C THR A 25 -1.92 -28.75 -62.89
N PHE A 26 -0.85 -28.34 -62.19
CA PHE A 26 0.54 -28.50 -62.66
C PHE A 26 1.54 -28.41 -61.48
N THR A 27 2.83 -28.63 -61.75
CA THR A 27 3.85 -29.14 -60.81
C THR A 27 5.14 -28.32 -60.81
N MET A 28 5.94 -28.41 -59.75
CA MET A 28 7.38 -28.76 -59.81
C MET A 28 7.99 -29.06 -58.44
N THR A 29 9.14 -29.74 -58.41
CA THR A 29 9.87 -30.20 -57.20
C THR A 29 11.42 -30.00 -57.40
N PRO A 30 12.37 -30.51 -56.58
CA PRO A 30 13.39 -29.65 -55.94
C PRO A 30 14.84 -29.89 -56.40
N LEU A 31 15.81 -29.14 -55.84
CA LEU A 31 17.26 -29.44 -56.01
C LEU A 31 18.11 -29.11 -54.76
N ASP A 32 19.42 -29.37 -54.84
CA ASP A 32 20.29 -29.82 -53.72
C ASP A 32 21.65 -29.05 -53.63
N ARG A 33 22.29 -29.13 -52.44
CA ARG A 33 23.71 -28.86 -52.06
C ARG A 33 24.20 -27.48 -51.62
N ARG A 34 24.62 -27.46 -50.34
CA ARG A 34 25.88 -26.92 -49.73
C ARG A 34 26.70 -25.85 -50.50
N LEU A 35 26.99 -24.71 -49.83
CA LEU A 35 28.33 -24.40 -49.28
C LEU A 35 28.31 -23.15 -48.35
N GLU A 36 29.50 -22.78 -47.83
CA GLU A 36 29.74 -21.96 -46.62
C GLU A 36 29.74 -20.41 -46.82
N LEU A 37 29.86 -19.71 -45.67
CA LEU A 37 30.31 -18.32 -45.42
C LEU A 37 29.26 -17.21 -45.22
N GLY A 38 29.53 -16.37 -44.20
CA GLY A 38 28.94 -15.05 -44.01
C GLY A 38 27.73 -14.99 -43.06
N HIS A 39 27.80 -14.11 -42.06
CA HIS A 39 26.62 -13.57 -41.38
C HIS A 39 26.67 -12.04 -41.45
N SER A 40 25.64 -11.48 -42.06
CA SER A 40 25.28 -10.05 -42.08
C SER A 40 23.78 -9.96 -42.34
N ASP A 41 23.16 -8.89 -41.88
CA ASP A 41 21.71 -8.73 -41.79
C ASP A 41 20.97 -8.92 -43.15
N TYR A 42 19.75 -9.45 -43.11
CA TYR A 42 18.57 -8.59 -43.29
C TYR A 42 17.24 -9.27 -42.88
N ASP A 43 16.25 -8.43 -42.61
CA ASP A 43 14.86 -8.77 -42.30
C ASP A 43 14.03 -8.94 -43.58
N SER A 44 13.06 -9.88 -43.61
CA SER A 44 12.12 -10.01 -44.75
C SER A 44 10.87 -10.86 -44.46
N ASP A 45 9.73 -10.24 -44.15
CA ASP A 45 8.41 -10.91 -44.27
C ASP A 45 7.25 -9.91 -44.49
N ASP A 46 7.33 -9.10 -45.56
CA ASP A 46 6.33 -8.05 -45.87
C ASP A 46 5.95 -8.03 -47.37
N SER A 47 5.41 -9.16 -47.86
CA SER A 47 5.03 -9.30 -49.29
C SER A 47 3.70 -10.01 -49.56
N TYR A 48 3.01 -10.52 -48.54
CA TYR A 48 1.70 -11.17 -48.69
C TYR A 48 0.50 -10.23 -48.45
N LEU A 49 0.69 -9.05 -47.86
CA LEU A 49 -0.43 -8.19 -47.44
C LEU A 49 -0.95 -7.24 -48.54
N ALA A 50 -0.10 -6.85 -49.50
CA ALA A 50 -0.41 -5.83 -50.50
C ALA A 50 -1.56 -6.22 -51.46
N ILE A 51 -1.57 -7.48 -51.93
CA ILE A 51 -2.47 -7.94 -52.99
C ILE A 51 -3.95 -8.02 -52.53
N HIS A 52 -4.20 -8.16 -51.22
CA HIS A 52 -5.56 -8.22 -50.69
C HIS A 52 -6.25 -6.85 -50.55
N LEU A 53 -5.49 -5.74 -50.49
CA LEU A 53 -6.06 -4.43 -50.16
C LEU A 53 -6.78 -3.78 -51.35
N ASP A 54 -6.17 -3.81 -52.54
CA ASP A 54 -6.74 -3.24 -53.77
C ASP A 54 -8.06 -3.90 -54.18
N LEU A 55 -8.22 -5.20 -53.88
CA LEU A 55 -9.44 -5.95 -54.19
C LEU A 55 -10.64 -5.43 -53.38
N VAL A 56 -10.43 -5.16 -52.08
CA VAL A 56 -11.47 -4.67 -51.17
C VAL A 56 -11.88 -3.23 -51.54
N VAL A 57 -10.90 -2.34 -51.79
CA VAL A 57 -11.17 -0.95 -52.18
C VAL A 57 -11.95 -0.88 -53.51
N SER A 58 -11.59 -1.73 -54.48
CA SER A 58 -12.25 -1.78 -55.79
C SER A 58 -13.70 -2.26 -55.72
N LEU A 59 -14.01 -3.26 -54.89
CA LEU A 59 -15.40 -3.69 -54.66
C LEU A 59 -16.22 -2.59 -53.96
N SER A 60 -15.66 -1.94 -52.94
CA SER A 60 -16.35 -0.89 -52.17
C SER A 60 -16.75 0.31 -53.02
N ALA A 61 -15.87 0.80 -53.89
CA ALA A 61 -16.16 1.90 -54.82
C ALA A 61 -17.27 1.53 -55.82
N SER A 62 -17.25 0.28 -56.32
CA SER A 62 -18.21 -0.22 -57.31
C SER A 62 -19.64 -0.28 -56.75
N LEU A 63 -19.80 -0.78 -55.52
CA LEU A 63 -21.11 -0.85 -54.84
C LEU A 63 -21.73 0.54 -54.62
N CYS A 64 -20.93 1.54 -54.28
CA CYS A 64 -21.42 2.89 -54.04
C CYS A 64 -21.96 3.55 -55.33
N LEU A 65 -21.28 3.35 -56.47
CA LEU A 65 -21.72 3.85 -57.77
C LEU A 65 -23.04 3.23 -58.26
N VAL A 66 -23.25 1.92 -58.02
CA VAL A 66 -24.51 1.24 -58.37
C VAL A 66 -25.70 1.84 -57.61
N PHE A 67 -25.53 2.14 -56.31
CA PHE A 67 -26.61 2.71 -55.49
C PHE A 67 -26.98 4.14 -55.93
N VAL A 68 -26.00 4.95 -56.32
CA VAL A 68 -26.23 6.30 -56.87
C VAL A 68 -26.88 6.26 -58.26
N ALA A 69 -26.61 5.23 -59.06
CA ALA A 69 -27.27 5.02 -60.36
C ALA A 69 -28.77 4.69 -60.18
N MET A 70 -29.09 3.74 -59.28
CA MET A 70 -30.49 3.32 -59.02
C MET A 70 -31.38 4.48 -58.54
N LEU A 71 -30.83 5.45 -57.80
CA LEU A 71 -31.56 6.65 -57.36
C LEU A 71 -31.84 7.68 -58.47
N LYS A 72 -31.24 7.54 -59.67
CA LYS A 72 -31.50 8.43 -60.82
C LYS A 72 -32.45 7.85 -61.87
N SER A 73 -32.59 6.53 -61.95
CA SER A 73 -33.47 5.85 -62.92
C SER A 73 -34.77 5.38 -62.26
N GLY A 74 -35.75 6.28 -62.11
CA GLY A 74 -37.04 5.96 -61.50
C GLY A 74 -37.89 5.01 -62.34
N ILE A 75 -37.84 3.71 -62.04
CA ILE A 75 -38.59 2.66 -62.74
C ILE A 75 -39.18 1.65 -61.75
N ILE A 76 -40.41 1.90 -61.27
CA ILE A 76 -41.44 0.87 -61.07
C ILE A 76 -42.81 1.48 -61.44
N ALA A 77 -43.44 0.93 -62.48
CA ALA A 77 -44.84 1.08 -62.87
C ALA A 77 -45.19 -0.14 -63.77
N ALA A 78 -46.41 -0.65 -63.88
CA ALA A 78 -47.67 -0.37 -63.15
C ALA A 78 -48.22 -1.72 -62.55
N GLU A 79 -49.49 -2.03 -62.26
CA GLU A 79 -50.81 -1.66 -62.81
C GLU A 79 -51.92 -1.65 -61.71
N HIS A 80 -53.14 -1.24 -62.10
CA HIS A 80 -54.39 -1.14 -61.33
C HIS A 80 -55.53 -1.80 -62.15
N PRO A 81 -56.70 -2.23 -61.62
CA PRO A 81 -57.70 -1.36 -60.93
C PRO A 81 -58.64 -2.14 -59.93
N PRO A 82 -59.88 -1.70 -59.57
CA PRO A 82 -60.50 -0.36 -59.50
C PRO A 82 -61.11 0.01 -58.11
N ASP A 83 -61.58 1.27 -57.98
CA ASP A 83 -62.72 1.76 -57.15
C ASP A 83 -62.68 1.69 -55.61
N LEU A 84 -63.28 2.62 -54.83
CA LEU A 84 -64.08 3.84 -55.11
C LEU A 84 -63.92 4.90 -53.97
N HIS A 85 -64.11 6.20 -54.26
CA HIS A 85 -64.35 7.36 -53.34
C HIS A 85 -63.48 7.51 -52.04
N ALA A 86 -62.70 8.57 -51.76
CA ALA A 86 -63.12 9.99 -51.66
C ALA A 86 -61.98 10.96 -51.20
N ARG A 87 -62.06 12.24 -51.63
CA ARG A 87 -61.50 13.50 -51.03
C ARG A 87 -59.98 13.63 -50.68
N ARG A 88 -59.31 14.59 -51.35
CA ARG A 88 -58.01 15.20 -50.97
C ARG A 88 -58.16 16.19 -49.78
N PRO A 89 -57.08 16.59 -49.05
CA PRO A 89 -56.32 17.79 -49.46
C PRO A 89 -54.79 17.85 -49.13
N ARG A 90 -54.06 18.56 -50.02
CA ARG A 90 -52.75 19.29 -49.86
C ARG A 90 -51.48 18.61 -49.29
N HIS A 91 -50.39 18.75 -50.05
CA HIS A 91 -49.00 18.40 -49.68
C HIS A 91 -48.41 19.26 -48.54
N ARG A 92 -47.53 18.63 -47.74
CA ARG A 92 -46.25 19.20 -47.30
C ARG A 92 -45.10 18.38 -47.92
N ARG A 93 -43.94 18.99 -48.19
CA ARG A 93 -42.69 18.25 -48.47
C ARG A 93 -42.08 17.80 -47.15
N SER A 94 -41.76 16.52 -47.00
CA SER A 94 -41.05 16.01 -45.82
C SER A 94 -39.57 16.37 -45.87
N TRP A 95 -39.00 16.73 -44.72
CA TRP A 95 -37.55 16.94 -44.54
C TRP A 95 -36.79 15.65 -44.19
N SER A 96 -37.50 14.55 -43.89
CA SER A 96 -36.90 13.29 -43.41
C SER A 96 -35.84 12.70 -44.34
N SER A 97 -36.06 12.73 -45.66
CA SER A 97 -35.14 12.15 -46.64
C SER A 97 -33.75 12.82 -46.66
N LEU A 98 -33.69 14.15 -46.41
CA LEU A 98 -32.43 14.88 -46.29
C LEU A 98 -31.72 14.58 -44.96
N PHE A 99 -32.49 14.38 -43.89
CA PHE A 99 -31.95 14.08 -42.56
C PHE A 99 -31.30 12.67 -42.52
N TYR A 100 -31.95 11.66 -43.11
CA TYR A 100 -31.38 10.32 -43.21
C TYR A 100 -30.14 10.27 -44.12
N ALA A 101 -30.13 11.00 -45.25
CA ALA A 101 -28.94 11.10 -46.09
C ALA A 101 -27.76 11.73 -45.33
N LEU A 102 -28.01 12.79 -44.55
CA LEU A 102 -26.99 13.43 -43.72
C LEU A 102 -26.45 12.48 -42.65
N LEU A 103 -27.32 11.73 -41.96
CA LEU A 103 -26.91 10.75 -40.94
C LEU A 103 -26.05 9.62 -41.51
N VAL A 104 -26.38 9.09 -42.69
CA VAL A 104 -25.56 8.04 -43.34
C VAL A 104 -24.20 8.59 -43.76
N CYS A 105 -24.12 9.82 -44.28
CA CYS A 105 -22.84 10.47 -44.60
C CYS A 105 -22.00 10.75 -43.34
N VAL A 106 -22.61 11.19 -42.24
CA VAL A 106 -21.93 11.40 -40.95
C VAL A 106 -21.43 10.08 -40.37
N TRP A 107 -22.25 9.01 -40.42
CA TRP A 107 -21.85 7.69 -39.95
C TRP A 107 -20.71 7.10 -40.79
N ALA A 108 -20.75 7.23 -42.12
CA ALA A 108 -19.66 6.79 -43.00
C ALA A 108 -18.36 7.58 -42.75
N ALA A 109 -18.45 8.90 -42.59
CA ALA A 109 -17.30 9.76 -42.26
C ALA A 109 -16.72 9.44 -40.86
N TYR A 110 -17.57 9.16 -39.87
CA TYR A 110 -17.17 8.79 -38.51
C TYR A 110 -16.45 7.44 -38.47
N ASN A 111 -16.96 6.44 -39.20
CA ASN A 111 -16.30 5.14 -39.31
C ASN A 111 -14.96 5.25 -40.07
N LEU A 112 -14.90 6.03 -41.15
CA LEU A 112 -13.64 6.27 -41.87
C LEU A 112 -12.61 7.02 -41.00
N HIS A 113 -13.04 8.03 -40.22
CA HIS A 113 -12.17 8.73 -39.28
C HIS A 113 -11.68 7.81 -38.15
N SER A 114 -12.56 6.97 -37.59
CA SER A 114 -12.21 5.98 -36.57
C SER A 114 -11.21 4.95 -37.10
N PHE A 115 -11.42 4.42 -38.32
CA PHE A 115 -10.52 3.46 -38.95
C PHE A 115 -9.14 4.05 -39.26
N LEU A 116 -9.07 5.33 -39.68
CA LEU A 116 -7.82 6.05 -39.91
C LEU A 116 -7.10 6.43 -38.60
N ARG A 117 -7.83 6.70 -37.51
CA ARG A 117 -7.26 6.86 -36.15
C ARG A 117 -6.67 5.55 -35.63
N LEU A 118 -7.41 4.43 -35.75
CA LEU A 118 -6.97 3.10 -35.30
C LEU A 118 -5.73 2.57 -36.04
N ARG A 119 -5.32 3.20 -37.14
CA ARG A 119 -4.05 2.93 -37.85
C ARG A 119 -3.11 4.15 -37.92
N GLY A 120 -3.27 5.13 -37.03
CA GLY A 120 -2.27 6.18 -36.77
C GLY A 120 -2.01 7.20 -37.88
N PHE A 121 -2.81 7.25 -38.95
CA PHE A 121 -2.46 7.98 -40.19
C PHE A 121 -2.46 9.52 -40.11
N TRP A 122 -2.84 10.11 -38.97
CA TRP A 122 -2.89 11.57 -38.77
C TRP A 122 -2.29 12.00 -37.42
N GLY A 123 -1.01 11.65 -37.21
CA GLY A 123 -0.09 12.29 -36.28
C GLY A 123 1.11 12.89 -37.04
N PRO A 124 1.91 13.79 -36.43
CA PRO A 124 3.05 14.41 -37.13
C PRO A 124 4.12 13.37 -37.48
N SER A 125 4.63 13.40 -38.71
CA SER A 125 5.64 12.47 -39.20
C SER A 125 6.97 12.65 -38.46
N ILE A 126 7.29 11.72 -37.56
CA ILE A 126 8.60 11.56 -36.94
C ILE A 126 9.17 10.22 -37.45
N THR A 127 10.44 10.22 -37.81
CA THR A 127 11.13 9.06 -38.41
C THR A 127 11.37 7.94 -37.40
N ASP A 128 11.54 6.72 -37.90
CA ASP A 128 11.89 5.52 -37.12
C ASP A 128 13.33 5.59 -36.57
N SER A 129 13.48 6.42 -35.54
CA SER A 129 14.78 6.73 -34.92
C SER A 129 14.70 6.99 -33.42
N ASP A 130 13.50 7.06 -32.83
CA ASP A 130 13.30 7.36 -31.41
C ASP A 130 12.60 6.22 -30.64
N LYS A 131 13.35 5.11 -30.45
CA LYS A 131 13.13 4.19 -29.32
C LYS A 131 13.49 4.85 -27.99
N ARG A 132 12.82 5.96 -27.64
CA ARG A 132 12.89 6.53 -26.29
C ARG A 132 11.81 5.91 -25.43
N ARG A 133 12.24 5.27 -24.34
CA ARG A 133 11.39 5.00 -23.18
C ARG A 133 10.65 6.28 -22.81
N VAL A 134 9.36 6.19 -22.49
CA VAL A 134 8.75 7.22 -21.63
C VAL A 134 9.54 7.20 -20.32
N PRO A 135 10.21 8.29 -19.91
CA PRO A 135 10.97 8.29 -18.67
C PRO A 135 10.00 8.17 -17.49
N SER A 136 10.31 7.32 -16.52
CA SER A 136 9.62 7.33 -15.23
C SER A 136 9.81 8.71 -14.59
N ALA A 137 8.72 9.46 -14.43
CA ALA A 137 8.74 10.88 -14.11
C ALA A 137 8.72 11.17 -12.59
N THR A 138 9.20 10.24 -11.77
CA THR A 138 9.13 10.31 -10.29
C THR A 138 10.44 10.06 -9.55
N ARG A 139 11.50 9.59 -10.21
CA ARG A 139 12.84 9.48 -9.60
C ARG A 139 13.56 10.83 -9.64
N ASN A 140 14.16 11.27 -8.53
CA ASN A 140 15.23 12.26 -8.59
C ASN A 140 16.44 11.59 -9.25
N PRO A 141 16.92 12.02 -10.43
CA PRO A 141 18.07 11.41 -11.09
C PRO A 141 19.35 11.61 -10.26
N ALA A 142 20.18 10.57 -10.16
CA ALA A 142 21.52 10.69 -9.59
C ALA A 142 22.53 11.19 -10.64
N TYR A 143 23.25 12.26 -10.32
CA TYR A 143 24.26 12.84 -11.21
C TYR A 143 25.68 12.43 -10.80
N LEU A 144 26.43 11.83 -11.73
CA LEU A 144 27.86 11.53 -11.58
C LEU A 144 28.70 12.82 -11.72
N ILE A 145 28.99 13.48 -10.61
CA ILE A 145 29.82 14.69 -10.57
C ILE A 145 31.31 14.31 -10.56
N ARG A 146 32.12 14.94 -11.42
CA ARG A 146 33.58 14.80 -11.45
C ARG A 146 34.25 16.02 -10.79
N ALA A 147 35.20 15.78 -9.89
CA ALA A 147 35.94 16.81 -9.17
C ALA A 147 37.43 16.46 -8.99
N THR A 148 38.25 17.49 -8.72
CA THR A 148 39.69 17.36 -8.43
C THR A 148 40.06 17.81 -7.01
N ASN A 149 39.30 18.75 -6.43
CA ASN A 149 39.66 19.46 -5.20
C ASN A 149 38.79 19.07 -3.99
N GLY A 150 38.10 17.93 -4.04
CA GLY A 150 37.14 17.47 -3.04
C GLY A 150 35.70 17.44 -3.56
N ALA A 151 34.81 16.70 -2.89
CA ALA A 151 33.41 16.56 -3.29
C ALA A 151 32.50 16.24 -2.09
N VAL A 152 31.36 16.93 -2.01
CA VAL A 152 30.33 16.67 -0.99
C VAL A 152 29.13 16.00 -1.67
N ALA A 153 28.80 14.79 -1.19
CA ALA A 153 27.58 14.07 -1.53
C ALA A 153 26.66 14.09 -0.30
N SER A 154 25.36 14.33 -0.51
CA SER A 154 24.33 14.26 0.54
C SER A 154 22.97 14.05 -0.11
N GLU A 155 21.95 13.71 0.67
CA GLU A 155 20.58 13.51 0.17
C GLU A 155 19.92 14.81 -0.34
N ASN A 156 20.51 15.99 -0.12
CA ASN A 156 19.93 17.28 -0.53
C ASN A 156 20.95 18.18 -1.26
N GLU A 157 20.59 18.61 -2.47
CA GLU A 157 21.40 19.51 -3.31
C GLU A 157 21.83 20.81 -2.60
N LEU A 158 20.95 21.40 -1.77
CA LEU A 158 21.24 22.65 -1.04
C LEU A 158 22.37 22.43 -0.03
N CYS A 159 22.39 21.27 0.63
CA CYS A 159 23.37 20.95 1.66
C CYS A 159 24.69 20.48 1.05
N SER A 160 24.67 19.71 -0.04
CA SER A 160 25.87 19.44 -0.85
C SER A 160 26.52 20.74 -1.32
N LYS A 161 25.74 21.71 -1.81
CA LYS A 161 26.24 23.05 -2.18
C LYS A 161 26.77 23.85 -0.99
N MET A 162 26.14 23.75 0.19
CA MET A 162 26.62 24.40 1.41
C MET A 162 28.00 23.85 1.83
N GLY A 163 28.17 22.53 1.85
CA GLY A 163 29.45 21.87 2.14
C GLY A 163 30.53 22.20 1.12
N ILE A 164 30.21 22.27 -0.18
CA ILE A 164 31.14 22.76 -1.21
C ILE A 164 31.56 24.22 -0.93
N GLY A 165 30.65 25.08 -0.47
CA GLY A 165 30.98 26.45 -0.05
C GLY A 165 31.95 26.50 1.14
N ILE A 166 31.89 25.54 2.07
CA ILE A 166 32.86 25.42 3.17
C ILE A 166 34.25 25.00 2.66
N LEU A 167 34.33 24.05 1.71
CA LEU A 167 35.60 23.68 1.08
C LEU A 167 36.19 24.86 0.27
N GLN A 168 35.35 25.67 -0.38
CA GLN A 168 35.76 26.87 -1.11
C GLN A 168 36.29 27.98 -0.20
N ASP A 169 35.72 28.15 1.00
CA ASP A 169 36.24 29.04 2.05
C ASP A 169 37.55 28.50 2.70
N GLY A 170 38.06 27.36 2.23
CA GLY A 170 39.31 26.77 2.67
C GLY A 170 39.20 25.85 3.90
N GLY A 171 37.99 25.46 4.28
CA GLY A 171 37.75 24.36 5.22
C GLY A 171 38.13 22.99 4.63
N ASN A 172 38.05 21.95 5.46
CA ASN A 172 38.32 20.55 5.08
C ASN A 172 37.05 19.68 5.10
N ALA A 173 37.19 18.37 4.87
CA ALA A 173 36.07 17.43 4.89
C ALA A 173 35.26 17.45 6.20
N VAL A 174 35.89 17.69 7.35
CA VAL A 174 35.21 17.77 8.66
C VAL A 174 34.44 19.09 8.80
N ASP A 175 35.04 20.23 8.44
CA ASP A 175 34.30 21.50 8.39
C ASP A 175 33.07 21.41 7.47
N ALA A 176 33.25 20.81 6.30
CA ALA A 176 32.19 20.65 5.30
C ALA A 176 31.10 19.68 5.77
N ALA A 177 31.47 18.57 6.43
CA ALA A 177 30.53 17.63 7.02
C ALA A 177 29.66 18.31 8.09
N VAL A 178 30.25 19.06 9.04
CA VAL A 178 29.51 19.78 10.09
C VAL A 178 28.44 20.71 9.50
N SER A 179 28.80 21.53 8.50
CA SER A 179 27.83 22.44 7.87
C SER A 179 26.79 21.71 7.01
N THR A 180 27.18 20.59 6.37
CA THR A 180 26.27 19.75 5.57
C THR A 180 25.23 19.04 6.44
N THR A 181 25.64 18.40 7.54
CA THR A 181 24.73 17.71 8.48
C THR A 181 23.76 18.71 9.12
N LEU A 182 24.25 19.88 9.58
CA LEU A 182 23.37 20.91 10.14
C LEU A 182 22.38 21.47 9.11
N CYS A 183 22.75 21.52 7.83
CA CYS A 183 21.81 21.83 6.75
C CYS A 183 20.76 20.73 6.55
N ILE A 184 21.18 19.46 6.53
CA ILE A 184 20.25 18.31 6.43
C ILE A 184 19.24 18.34 7.58
N GLY A 185 19.68 18.57 8.82
CA GLY A 185 18.81 18.74 9.98
C GLY A 185 17.86 19.95 9.93
N VAL A 186 18.07 20.89 9.01
CA VAL A 186 17.13 21.97 8.68
C VAL A 186 16.12 21.53 7.62
N VAL A 187 16.57 20.97 6.50
CA VAL A 187 15.75 20.78 5.27
C VAL A 187 15.16 19.37 5.11
N ASN A 188 15.87 18.33 5.53
CA ASN A 188 15.42 16.94 5.57
C ASN A 188 15.28 16.50 7.05
N MET A 189 14.59 17.32 7.85
CA MET A 189 14.43 17.12 9.30
C MET A 189 13.65 15.86 9.70
N PHE A 190 13.13 15.13 8.72
CA PHE A 190 12.50 13.83 8.85
C PHE A 190 13.52 12.67 8.85
N SER A 191 14.78 12.91 8.44
CA SER A 191 15.86 11.92 8.43
C SER A 191 16.93 12.17 9.49
N SER A 192 17.30 13.43 9.77
CA SER A 192 18.40 13.80 10.69
C SER A 192 18.13 15.13 11.39
N GLY A 193 18.87 15.40 12.48
CA GLY A 193 19.01 16.73 13.05
C GLY A 193 19.45 16.73 14.51
N ILE A 194 19.64 17.93 15.08
CA ILE A 194 20.26 18.13 16.40
C ILE A 194 19.49 17.52 17.59
N GLY A 195 18.29 16.98 17.37
CA GLY A 195 17.51 16.22 18.36
C GLY A 195 17.65 14.69 18.24
N GLY A 196 18.52 14.19 17.35
CA GLY A 196 18.93 12.79 17.23
C GLY A 196 20.45 12.60 17.37
N GLY A 197 21.01 11.61 16.70
CA GLY A 197 22.38 11.16 16.86
C GLY A 197 22.90 10.30 15.70
N GLY A 198 24.01 9.59 15.91
CA GLY A 198 24.64 8.81 14.84
C GLY A 198 26.14 8.53 15.01
N PHE A 199 26.82 8.34 13.89
CA PHE A 199 28.21 7.86 13.84
C PHE A 199 28.98 8.52 12.68
N MET A 200 30.26 8.84 12.90
CA MET A 200 31.15 9.45 11.91
C MET A 200 32.50 8.72 11.86
N THR A 201 32.81 8.09 10.74
CA THR A 201 34.11 7.48 10.45
C THR A 201 34.98 8.50 9.73
N VAL A 202 36.02 9.01 10.40
CA VAL A 202 36.94 10.04 9.89
C VAL A 202 38.29 9.43 9.56
N ARG A 203 38.69 9.52 8.29
CA ARG A 203 40.05 9.23 7.82
C ARG A 203 40.89 10.50 7.90
N VAL A 204 41.88 10.52 8.78
CA VAL A 204 42.85 11.61 8.92
C VAL A 204 43.95 11.44 7.87
N PRO A 205 44.32 12.47 7.08
CA PRO A 205 45.45 12.41 6.15
C PRO A 205 46.75 11.98 6.84
N PRO A 206 47.66 11.28 6.14
CA PRO A 206 48.92 10.85 6.74
C PRO A 206 49.80 12.08 7.04
N ALA A 207 50.43 12.12 8.21
CA ALA A 207 51.22 13.28 8.65
C ALA A 207 52.43 13.61 7.74
N ASN A 208 52.86 12.65 6.91
CA ASN A 208 53.84 12.80 5.83
C ASN A 208 53.71 11.63 4.85
N ALA A 209 54.40 11.70 3.71
CA ALA A 209 54.33 10.69 2.64
C ALA A 209 54.92 9.29 2.96
N SER A 210 55.39 9.07 4.20
CA SER A 210 55.85 7.76 4.69
C SER A 210 55.04 7.24 5.89
N ALA A 211 53.98 7.94 6.29
CA ALA A 211 53.02 7.51 7.29
C ALA A 211 51.76 6.93 6.63
N SER A 212 51.07 6.02 7.31
CA SER A 212 49.69 5.65 6.98
C SER A 212 48.70 6.72 7.46
N SER A 213 47.49 6.75 6.89
CA SER A 213 46.38 7.46 7.52
C SER A 213 45.91 6.74 8.79
N GLU A 214 45.40 7.51 9.73
CA GLU A 214 44.65 6.99 10.88
C GLU A 214 43.14 7.12 10.60
N VAL A 215 42.36 6.10 10.97
CA VAL A 215 40.90 6.14 10.83
C VAL A 215 40.25 6.01 12.20
N TYR A 216 39.40 6.96 12.53
CA TYR A 216 38.67 7.07 13.78
C TYR A 216 37.17 6.90 13.55
N ALA A 217 36.47 6.40 14.55
CA ALA A 217 35.02 6.43 14.64
C ALA A 217 34.62 7.32 15.83
N ILE A 218 33.80 8.33 15.57
CA ILE A 218 33.04 9.05 16.59
C ILE A 218 31.67 8.38 16.70
N ASP A 219 31.36 7.88 17.89
CA ASP A 219 30.05 7.37 18.29
C ASP A 219 29.35 8.49 19.09
N PHE A 220 28.35 9.10 18.46
CA PHE A 220 27.46 10.09 19.04
C PHE A 220 26.01 9.56 19.00
N ARG A 221 25.86 8.25 19.25
CA ARG A 221 24.58 7.58 19.44
C ARG A 221 23.92 8.07 20.72
N GLU A 222 22.61 8.19 20.68
CA GLU A 222 21.78 8.49 21.82
C GLU A 222 21.96 7.46 22.93
N THR A 223 21.87 7.91 24.18
CA THR A 223 21.83 7.04 25.35
C THR A 223 20.43 7.03 25.94
N ALA A 224 20.03 5.91 26.54
CA ALA A 224 18.84 5.82 27.37
C ALA A 224 18.94 6.76 28.58
N PRO A 225 17.92 7.59 28.90
CA PRO A 225 17.89 8.38 30.13
C PRO A 225 18.08 7.55 31.41
N ALA A 226 18.56 8.17 32.48
CA ALA A 226 18.92 7.50 33.74
C ALA A 226 17.76 6.74 34.44
N LEU A 227 16.51 6.98 34.03
CA LEU A 227 15.30 6.33 34.57
C LEU A 227 14.76 5.19 33.68
N SER A 228 15.39 4.87 32.55
CA SER A 228 14.98 3.77 31.66
C SER A 228 15.09 2.40 32.33
N ASN A 229 14.23 1.45 31.98
CA ASN A 229 14.27 0.10 32.54
C ASN A 229 13.72 -0.96 31.57
N LYS A 230 14.12 -2.23 31.79
CA LYS A 230 13.84 -3.39 30.91
C LYS A 230 12.36 -3.69 30.66
N THR A 231 11.47 -3.10 31.44
CA THR A 231 10.01 -3.33 31.40
C THR A 231 9.20 -2.11 30.95
N MET A 232 9.84 -0.96 30.67
CA MET A 232 9.14 0.31 30.45
C MET A 232 8.21 0.37 29.22
N TYR A 233 8.33 -0.58 28.30
CA TYR A 233 7.51 -0.70 27.08
C TYR A 233 6.69 -2.00 27.02
N VAL A 234 6.60 -2.76 28.13
CA VAL A 234 5.89 -4.06 28.14
C VAL A 234 4.37 -3.87 28.15
N ASP A 235 3.86 -2.92 28.94
CA ASP A 235 2.43 -2.64 29.05
C ASP A 235 1.91 -1.72 27.91
N ASP A 236 2.80 -0.91 27.31
CA ASP A 236 2.53 -0.10 26.12
C ASP A 236 3.76 -0.10 25.17
N PRO A 237 3.82 -1.02 24.19
CA PRO A 237 4.88 -1.06 23.20
C PRO A 237 4.86 0.08 22.16
N LEU A 238 3.82 0.92 22.09
CA LEU A 238 3.81 2.07 21.17
C LEU A 238 4.55 3.27 21.75
N SER A 239 4.67 3.35 23.08
CA SER A 239 5.44 4.38 23.79
C SER A 239 6.97 4.30 23.60
N SER A 240 7.49 3.26 22.92
CA SER A 240 8.88 3.23 22.42
C SER A 240 9.09 4.02 21.13
N ARG A 241 8.00 4.31 20.38
CA ARG A 241 8.01 5.01 19.08
C ARG A 241 7.43 6.42 19.17
N TRP A 242 6.42 6.63 20.01
CA TRP A 242 5.67 7.89 20.05
C TRP A 242 5.71 8.57 21.42
N GLY A 243 5.82 9.90 21.42
CA GLY A 243 5.80 10.70 22.63
C GLY A 243 7.14 10.72 23.38
N GLY A 244 7.14 11.32 24.57
CA GLY A 244 8.38 11.63 25.31
C GLY A 244 9.10 10.39 25.84
N LEU A 245 8.43 9.26 25.99
CA LEU A 245 9.04 8.03 26.52
C LEU A 245 9.94 7.32 25.48
N ALA A 246 9.79 7.67 24.20
CA ALA A 246 10.62 7.21 23.09
C ALA A 246 11.96 7.96 22.96
N VAL A 247 12.12 9.12 23.62
CA VAL A 247 13.22 10.06 23.39
C VAL A 247 14.52 9.62 24.09
N GLY A 248 15.51 9.23 23.30
CA GLY A 248 16.91 9.09 23.71
C GLY A 248 17.62 10.44 23.84
N VAL A 249 18.71 10.48 24.61
CA VAL A 249 19.49 11.72 24.86
C VAL A 249 20.22 12.17 23.57
N PRO A 250 19.91 13.34 22.96
CA PRO A 250 20.39 13.69 21.62
C PRO A 250 21.91 13.89 21.50
N GLY A 251 22.54 13.19 20.55
CA GLY A 251 23.99 13.15 20.38
C GLY A 251 24.59 13.96 19.23
N GLU A 252 23.83 14.27 18.17
CA GLU A 252 24.36 14.82 16.89
C GLU A 252 25.28 16.02 17.12
N LEU A 253 24.84 16.99 17.93
CA LEU A 253 25.58 18.22 18.14
C LEU A 253 26.91 18.00 18.91
N ARG A 254 27.01 17.01 19.81
CA ARG A 254 28.30 16.59 20.39
C ARG A 254 29.19 15.88 19.39
N GLY A 255 28.64 15.06 18.50
CA GLY A 255 29.41 14.41 17.43
C GLY A 255 30.10 15.44 16.52
N LEU A 256 29.35 16.45 16.09
CA LEU A 256 29.85 17.54 15.24
C LEU A 256 30.85 18.46 15.98
N ASP A 257 30.58 18.78 17.25
CA ASP A 257 31.47 19.53 18.16
C ASP A 257 32.83 18.82 18.34
N GLU A 258 32.81 17.52 18.64
CA GLU A 258 34.02 16.75 18.91
C GLU A 258 34.85 16.48 17.64
N ALA A 259 34.20 16.31 16.48
CA ALA A 259 34.88 16.30 15.19
C ALA A 259 35.55 17.64 14.89
N HIS A 260 34.82 18.74 15.10
CA HIS A 260 35.31 20.10 14.84
C HIS A 260 36.50 20.47 15.72
N LYS A 261 36.45 20.16 17.03
CA LYS A 261 37.56 20.37 17.97
C LYS A 261 38.84 19.64 17.60
N ARG A 262 38.74 18.44 16.99
CA ARG A 262 39.88 17.59 16.66
C ARG A 262 40.50 17.91 15.30
N TRP A 263 39.66 18.18 14.31
CA TRP A 263 40.08 18.23 12.90
C TRP A 263 39.49 19.39 12.11
N GLY A 264 38.56 20.17 12.66
CA GLY A 264 38.03 21.37 12.01
C GLY A 264 39.08 22.48 11.87
N LYS A 265 38.90 23.34 10.86
CA LYS A 265 39.85 24.39 10.48
C LYS A 265 39.20 25.77 10.36
N LEU A 266 37.91 25.85 10.07
CA LEU A 266 37.16 27.12 10.09
C LEU A 266 36.57 27.37 11.50
N PRO A 267 36.28 28.63 11.88
CA PRO A 267 35.60 28.91 13.15
C PRO A 267 34.21 28.27 13.20
N TRP A 268 33.83 27.62 14.30
CA TRP A 268 32.54 26.94 14.52
C TRP A 268 31.34 27.74 13.99
N LYS A 269 31.30 29.05 14.29
CA LYS A 269 30.26 29.97 13.81
C LYS A 269 30.03 29.90 12.30
N ARG A 270 31.09 29.83 11.49
CA ARG A 270 31.02 29.79 10.01
C ARG A 270 30.32 28.52 9.50
N LEU A 271 30.32 27.45 10.27
CA LEU A 271 29.73 26.16 9.91
C LEU A 271 28.24 26.10 10.26
N VAL A 272 27.84 26.69 11.40
CA VAL A 272 26.46 26.66 11.92
C VAL A 272 25.58 27.80 11.37
N GLU A 273 26.12 29.02 11.26
CA GLU A 273 25.38 30.22 10.82
C GLU A 273 24.64 30.05 9.47
N PRO A 274 25.17 29.37 8.43
CA PRO A 274 24.44 29.14 7.18
C PRO A 274 23.17 28.29 7.35
N ALA A 275 23.19 27.28 8.23
CA ALA A 275 22.02 26.47 8.55
C ALA A 275 21.00 27.29 9.37
N ALA A 276 21.46 28.13 10.30
CA ALA A 276 20.61 29.07 11.03
C ALA A 276 19.89 30.05 10.08
N GLN A 277 20.57 30.56 9.06
CA GLN A 277 20.00 31.43 8.03
C GLN A 277 19.03 30.69 7.12
N LEU A 278 19.37 29.46 6.67
CA LEU A 278 18.49 28.62 5.86
C LEU A 278 17.17 28.30 6.57
N ALA A 279 17.24 28.01 7.88
CA ALA A 279 16.05 27.73 8.71
C ALA A 279 15.08 28.92 8.82
N ALA A 280 15.50 30.15 8.54
CA ALA A 280 14.61 31.31 8.50
C ALA A 280 13.62 31.26 7.32
N GLY A 281 13.96 30.54 6.24
CA GLY A 281 13.01 30.16 5.20
C GLY A 281 13.66 29.63 3.91
N TRP A 282 13.14 28.53 3.38
CA TRP A 282 13.56 27.95 2.10
C TRP A 282 12.37 27.37 1.33
N LYS A 283 12.58 26.97 0.07
CA LYS A 283 11.54 26.29 -0.71
C LYS A 283 11.46 24.81 -0.33
N VAL A 284 10.26 24.33 -0.02
CA VAL A 284 9.98 22.89 0.14
C VAL A 284 10.40 22.15 -1.12
N GLN A 285 11.19 21.09 -0.96
CA GLN A 285 11.65 20.23 -2.05
C GLN A 285 10.75 19.00 -2.17
N ASN A 286 10.75 18.33 -3.33
CA ASN A 286 9.83 17.24 -3.64
C ASN A 286 9.78 16.14 -2.56
N GLU A 287 10.94 15.75 -2.01
CA GLU A 287 10.99 14.75 -0.93
C GLU A 287 10.33 15.25 0.36
N LEU A 288 10.67 16.47 0.80
CA LEU A 288 10.06 17.06 1.99
C LEU A 288 8.54 17.21 1.82
N ALA A 289 8.04 17.57 0.63
CA ALA A 289 6.61 17.62 0.35
C ALA A 289 5.95 16.24 0.53
N ARG A 290 6.54 15.17 -0.05
CA ARG A 290 6.05 13.79 0.13
C ARG A 290 6.05 13.35 1.60
N ARG A 291 7.04 13.75 2.39
CA ARG A 291 7.08 13.43 3.83
C ARG A 291 6.08 14.23 4.66
N ILE A 292 5.87 15.51 4.34
CA ILE A 292 4.81 16.34 4.94
C ILE A 292 3.43 15.73 4.65
N GLU A 293 3.20 15.23 3.44
CA GLU A 293 1.96 14.57 3.01
C GLU A 293 1.77 13.19 3.68
N MET A 294 2.84 12.38 3.75
CA MET A 294 2.84 11.09 4.48
C MET A 294 2.51 11.24 5.98
N PHE A 295 2.77 12.42 6.56
CA PHE A 295 2.47 12.73 7.97
C PHE A 295 1.36 13.79 8.10
N ALA A 296 0.48 13.88 7.10
CA ALA A 296 -0.61 14.87 7.05
C ALA A 296 -1.37 15.06 8.38
N PRO A 297 -1.80 14.02 9.11
CA PRO A 297 -2.52 14.20 10.38
C PRO A 297 -1.70 14.96 11.43
N LEU A 298 -0.42 14.62 11.60
CA LEU A 298 0.49 15.29 12.53
C LEU A 298 0.71 16.76 12.15
N MET A 299 0.98 17.01 10.87
CA MET A 299 1.28 18.34 10.34
C MET A 299 0.07 19.28 10.35
N LEU A 300 -1.15 18.76 10.20
CA LEU A 300 -2.39 19.55 10.16
C LEU A 300 -3.03 19.78 11.52
N SER A 301 -2.95 18.81 12.43
CA SER A 301 -3.69 18.83 13.70
C SER A 301 -2.84 19.29 14.90
N HIS A 302 -1.56 18.92 14.97
CA HIS A 302 -0.78 19.11 16.19
C HIS A 302 -0.30 20.56 16.34
N PRO A 303 -0.55 21.23 17.49
CA PRO A 303 -0.32 22.67 17.63
C PRO A 303 1.14 23.10 17.53
N ASP A 304 2.09 22.19 17.82
CA ASP A 304 3.52 22.47 17.67
C ASP A 304 4.01 22.35 16.21
N TRP A 305 3.41 21.45 15.43
CA TRP A 305 3.83 21.13 14.04
C TRP A 305 3.15 22.03 13.01
N LYS A 306 1.85 22.31 13.18
CA LYS A 306 1.05 23.11 12.27
C LYS A 306 1.66 24.48 11.92
N PRO A 307 2.23 25.27 12.86
CA PRO A 307 2.83 26.57 12.54
C PRO A 307 4.07 26.51 11.64
N ILE A 308 4.67 25.33 11.45
CA ILE A 308 5.84 25.12 10.59
C ILE A 308 5.42 24.49 9.25
N PHE A 309 4.59 23.44 9.29
CA PHE A 309 4.33 22.55 8.15
C PHE A 309 2.95 22.76 7.50
N ALA A 310 2.03 23.45 8.17
CA ALA A 310 0.74 23.86 7.63
C ALA A 310 0.28 25.25 8.15
N PRO A 311 1.11 26.30 8.01
CA PRO A 311 0.91 27.60 8.68
C PRO A 311 -0.38 28.31 8.25
N ASP A 312 -0.77 28.18 6.99
CA ASP A 312 -1.99 28.76 6.41
C ASP A 312 -3.20 27.81 6.48
N GLY A 313 -3.05 26.65 7.15
CA GLY A 313 -4.10 25.64 7.34
C GLY A 313 -4.08 24.46 6.34
N HIS A 314 -3.32 24.57 5.25
CA HIS A 314 -3.01 23.50 4.30
C HIS A 314 -1.55 23.05 4.44
N LEU A 315 -1.24 21.81 4.07
CA LEU A 315 0.13 21.27 4.03
C LEU A 315 1.00 22.03 3.01
N LEU A 316 2.22 22.39 3.40
CA LEU A 316 3.17 23.04 2.49
C LEU A 316 3.65 22.10 1.39
N LYS A 317 3.39 22.47 0.14
CA LYS A 317 3.70 21.70 -1.07
C LYS A 317 5.05 22.10 -1.69
N ALA A 318 5.56 21.26 -2.58
CA ALA A 318 6.83 21.50 -3.26
C ALA A 318 6.85 22.88 -3.97
N GLY A 319 7.90 23.67 -3.69
CA GLY A 319 8.07 25.04 -4.18
C GLY A 319 7.54 26.15 -3.27
N GLU A 320 6.68 25.85 -2.29
CA GLU A 320 6.21 26.80 -1.27
C GLU A 320 7.30 27.10 -0.21
N ILE A 321 7.14 28.17 0.59
CA ILE A 321 8.16 28.63 1.54
C ILE A 321 7.86 28.13 2.96
N ILE A 322 8.55 27.07 3.38
CA ILE A 322 8.61 26.61 4.77
C ILE A 322 9.57 27.48 5.59
N ARG A 323 9.29 27.64 6.89
CA ARG A 323 10.14 28.38 7.83
C ARG A 323 10.20 27.66 9.17
N ARG A 324 11.41 27.48 9.71
CA ARG A 324 11.66 26.96 11.07
C ARG A 324 12.32 28.06 11.91
N THR A 325 11.60 29.16 12.09
CA THR A 325 12.08 30.38 12.79
C THR A 325 12.60 30.11 14.20
N ASN A 326 12.06 29.11 14.90
CA ASN A 326 12.52 28.72 16.23
C ASN A 326 13.86 27.97 16.15
N LEU A 327 14.00 27.01 15.21
CA LEU A 327 15.31 26.37 14.96
C LEU A 327 16.35 27.39 14.45
N SER A 328 15.96 28.35 13.62
CA SER A 328 16.82 29.46 13.18
C SER A 328 17.41 30.24 14.38
N ARG A 329 16.59 30.55 15.39
CA ARG A 329 17.06 31.17 16.65
C ARG A 329 17.96 30.23 17.44
N THR A 330 17.58 28.96 17.60
CA THR A 330 18.36 27.92 18.30
C THR A 330 19.75 27.74 17.68
N LEU A 331 19.84 27.56 16.35
CA LEU A 331 21.10 27.47 15.61
C LEU A 331 21.89 28.79 15.66
N SER A 332 21.24 29.96 15.67
CA SER A 332 21.93 31.25 15.85
C SER A 332 22.59 31.37 17.22
N ILE A 333 21.96 30.85 18.27
CA ILE A 333 22.54 30.77 19.62
C ILE A 333 23.72 29.81 19.62
N ILE A 334 23.55 28.59 19.10
CA ILE A 334 24.61 27.57 19.00
C ILE A 334 25.81 28.06 18.16
N ALA A 335 25.57 28.84 17.10
CA ALA A 335 26.61 29.45 16.27
C ALA A 335 27.42 30.54 17.01
N LYS A 336 26.82 31.21 17.99
CA LYS A 336 27.41 32.33 18.75
C LYS A 336 28.04 31.87 20.07
N GLU A 337 27.38 30.98 20.79
CA GLU A 337 27.68 30.60 22.18
C GLU A 337 28.22 29.17 22.29
N GLY A 338 28.23 28.43 21.18
CA GLY A 338 28.76 27.07 21.08
C GLY A 338 27.72 25.98 21.36
N PRO A 339 28.11 24.71 21.17
CA PRO A 339 27.21 23.56 21.30
C PRO A 339 26.74 23.33 22.75
N ASP A 340 27.50 23.79 23.76
CA ASP A 340 27.09 23.74 25.16
C ASP A 340 25.75 24.45 25.43
N ALA A 341 25.37 25.44 24.63
CA ALA A 341 24.09 26.15 24.76
C ALA A 341 22.86 25.27 24.48
N PHE A 342 23.02 24.15 23.76
CA PHE A 342 21.95 23.17 23.56
C PHE A 342 21.78 22.26 24.79
N TYR A 343 22.90 21.81 25.36
CA TYR A 343 22.95 20.83 26.46
C TYR A 343 22.75 21.45 27.85
N LYS A 344 22.90 22.78 27.99
CA LYS A 344 22.84 23.51 29.27
C LYS A 344 21.94 24.74 29.16
N GLY A 345 21.20 25.04 30.22
CA GLY A 345 20.41 26.27 30.30
C GLY A 345 19.15 26.27 29.42
N PRO A 346 18.70 27.43 28.89
CA PRO A 346 17.33 27.61 28.40
C PRO A 346 16.85 26.67 27.29
N ILE A 347 17.73 26.15 26.45
CA ILE A 347 17.37 25.19 25.38
C ILE A 347 17.12 23.81 26.00
N ALA A 348 18.03 23.32 26.86
CA ALA A 348 17.83 22.11 27.65
C ALA A 348 16.58 22.21 28.57
N ASP A 349 16.36 23.35 29.21
CA ASP A 349 15.18 23.64 30.07
C ASP A 349 13.85 23.74 29.30
N ALA A 350 13.89 23.81 27.97
CA ALA A 350 12.73 23.68 27.09
C ALA A 350 12.54 22.21 26.66
N ILE A 351 13.59 21.57 26.14
CA ILE A 351 13.57 20.16 25.69
C ILE A 351 13.11 19.22 26.82
N VAL A 352 13.75 19.28 28.00
CA VAL A 352 13.41 18.43 29.16
C VAL A 352 11.97 18.63 29.62
N ARG A 353 11.44 19.85 29.49
CA ARG A 353 10.06 20.18 29.85
C ARG A 353 9.09 19.58 28.85
N LYS A 354 9.32 19.79 27.55
CA LYS A 354 8.46 19.23 26.50
C LYS A 354 8.41 17.71 26.55
N VAL A 355 9.55 17.06 26.73
CA VAL A 355 9.62 15.59 26.87
C VAL A 355 8.80 15.12 28.07
N LYS A 356 8.85 15.80 29.21
CA LYS A 356 8.03 15.46 30.39
C LYS A 356 6.54 15.76 30.20
N GLU A 357 6.20 16.86 29.51
CA GLU A 357 4.83 17.18 29.11
C GLU A 357 4.24 16.11 28.17
N THR A 358 5.06 15.44 27.36
CA THR A 358 4.68 14.30 26.51
C THR A 358 4.94 12.92 27.14
N GLY A 359 5.02 12.83 28.48
CA GLY A 359 5.09 11.56 29.23
C GLY A 359 6.49 10.94 29.37
N GLY A 360 7.53 11.64 28.93
CA GLY A 360 8.92 11.17 28.91
C GLY A 360 9.71 11.38 30.20
N ILE A 361 10.83 10.68 30.27
CA ILE A 361 11.67 10.56 31.48
C ILE A 361 13.00 11.34 31.40
N LEU A 362 13.34 11.92 30.24
CA LEU A 362 14.58 12.69 30.04
C LEU A 362 14.72 13.78 31.12
N SER A 363 15.87 13.82 31.78
CA SER A 363 16.22 14.86 32.75
C SER A 363 17.23 15.85 32.19
N ARG A 364 17.44 16.94 32.93
CA ARG A 364 18.50 17.91 32.62
C ARG A 364 19.89 17.33 32.86
N GLU A 365 20.04 16.44 33.84
CA GLU A 365 21.30 15.78 34.15
C GLU A 365 21.73 14.82 33.02
N ASP A 366 20.78 14.16 32.36
CA ASP A 366 21.05 13.34 31.17
C ASP A 366 21.66 14.18 30.03
N LEU A 367 21.08 15.36 29.73
CA LEU A 367 21.63 16.28 28.72
C LEU A 367 22.98 16.86 29.13
N GLU A 368 23.15 17.28 30.38
CA GLU A 368 24.38 17.94 30.83
C GLU A 368 25.58 16.97 30.92
N ASN A 369 25.34 15.66 31.13
CA ASN A 369 26.37 14.61 31.20
C ASN A 369 26.66 13.91 29.86
N TYR A 370 25.87 14.14 28.81
CA TYR A 370 26.04 13.45 27.52
C TYR A 370 27.36 13.82 26.82
N HIS A 371 28.04 12.79 26.30
CA HIS A 371 29.31 12.92 25.58
C HIS A 371 29.41 11.88 24.44
N ALA A 372 30.04 12.31 23.34
CA ALA A 372 30.39 11.41 22.23
C ALA A 372 31.64 10.59 22.58
N ASN A 373 31.65 9.33 22.17
CA ASN A 373 32.80 8.43 22.24
C ASN A 373 33.70 8.63 21.02
N VAL A 374 35.03 8.63 21.18
CA VAL A 374 35.98 8.60 20.06
C VAL A 374 36.93 7.42 20.21
N LYS A 375 36.98 6.55 19.20
CA LYS A 375 37.81 5.33 19.14
C LYS A 375 38.45 5.22 17.75
N HIS A 376 39.43 4.33 17.57
CA HIS A 376 39.82 3.93 16.22
C HIS A 376 38.66 3.15 15.55
N ALA A 377 38.54 3.26 14.23
CA ALA A 377 37.57 2.48 13.48
C ALA A 377 37.95 0.98 13.51
N LEU A 378 36.96 0.09 13.43
CA LEU A 378 37.17 -1.33 13.22
C LEU A 378 37.72 -1.53 11.79
N GLN A 379 38.89 -2.16 11.70
CA GLN A 379 39.54 -2.47 10.43
C GLN A 379 39.29 -3.93 10.03
N GLY A 380 38.86 -4.14 8.79
CA GLY A 380 38.78 -5.43 8.10
C GLY A 380 39.55 -5.42 6.78
N THR A 381 39.49 -6.53 6.03
CA THR A 381 40.05 -6.64 4.67
C THR A 381 39.11 -7.39 3.76
N TYR A 382 39.01 -6.98 2.49
CA TYR A 382 38.18 -7.64 1.48
C TYR A 382 38.82 -7.49 0.10
N ARG A 383 39.22 -8.61 -0.53
CA ARG A 383 39.83 -8.68 -1.87
C ARG A 383 41.02 -7.70 -2.01
N GLY A 384 41.94 -7.79 -1.05
CA GLY A 384 43.13 -6.92 -0.91
C GLY A 384 42.87 -5.56 -0.26
N ARG A 385 41.66 -5.00 -0.41
CA ARG A 385 41.31 -3.66 0.11
C ARG A 385 41.23 -3.65 1.63
N LYS A 386 41.62 -2.53 2.25
CA LYS A 386 41.35 -2.27 3.68
C LYS A 386 39.97 -1.65 3.81
N ILE A 387 39.23 -2.05 4.84
CA ILE A 387 37.89 -1.54 5.12
C ILE A 387 37.82 -1.03 6.55
N TYR A 388 37.29 0.18 6.72
CA TYR A 388 37.16 0.86 8.01
C TYR A 388 35.72 1.25 8.26
N THR A 389 35.17 0.85 9.41
CA THR A 389 33.78 1.09 9.81
C THR A 389 33.70 1.16 11.35
N PRO A 390 32.65 1.67 12.01
CA PRO A 390 32.62 1.71 13.47
C PRO A 390 32.51 0.31 14.10
N HIS A 391 32.77 0.22 15.40
CA HIS A 391 32.53 -1.00 16.19
C HIS A 391 31.09 -1.00 16.75
N ALA A 392 30.68 -2.08 17.43
CA ALA A 392 29.50 -2.10 18.28
C ALA A 392 29.44 -0.86 19.21
N PRO A 393 28.27 -0.21 19.41
CA PRO A 393 26.91 -0.69 19.14
C PRO A 393 26.42 -0.55 17.68
N THR A 394 27.29 -0.18 16.73
CA THR A 394 26.94 -0.30 15.30
C THR A 394 26.97 -1.73 14.79
N SER A 395 26.36 -1.94 13.62
CA SER A 395 26.45 -3.19 12.86
C SER A 395 27.70 -3.26 11.96
N GLY A 396 28.70 -2.40 12.14
CA GLY A 396 29.96 -2.42 11.38
C GLY A 396 30.73 -3.76 11.42
N PRO A 397 30.80 -4.49 12.57
CA PRO A 397 31.36 -5.84 12.61
C PRO A 397 30.61 -6.82 11.70
N VAL A 398 29.30 -6.61 11.55
CA VAL A 398 28.42 -7.43 10.70
C VAL A 398 28.72 -7.16 9.23
N LEU A 399 28.89 -5.91 8.81
CA LEU A 399 29.28 -5.60 7.43
C LEU A 399 30.60 -6.26 7.01
N ILE A 400 31.61 -6.29 7.91
CA ILE A 400 32.87 -7.00 7.64
C ILE A 400 32.64 -8.51 7.54
N HIS A 401 31.83 -9.11 8.41
CA HIS A 401 31.43 -10.52 8.30
C HIS A 401 30.80 -10.83 6.93
N MET A 402 29.82 -10.02 6.51
CA MET A 402 29.13 -10.15 5.22
C MET A 402 30.08 -10.04 4.00
N LEU A 403 31.10 -9.18 4.09
CA LEU A 403 32.13 -9.05 3.06
C LEU A 403 33.10 -10.24 3.05
N ASN A 404 33.54 -10.71 4.22
CA ASN A 404 34.37 -11.92 4.34
C ASN A 404 33.66 -13.14 3.72
N LEU A 405 32.35 -13.30 3.97
CA LEU A 405 31.53 -14.37 3.41
C LEU A 405 31.56 -14.38 1.87
N MET A 406 31.44 -13.20 1.23
CA MET A 406 31.54 -13.08 -0.24
C MET A 406 32.96 -13.20 -0.80
N GLU A 407 34.01 -13.11 0.03
CA GLU A 407 35.39 -13.24 -0.43
C GLU A 407 35.74 -14.68 -0.83
N HIS A 408 35.03 -15.67 -0.26
CA HIS A 408 35.21 -17.10 -0.57
C HIS A 408 34.82 -17.52 -2.00
N TYR A 409 34.20 -16.65 -2.79
CA TYR A 409 33.80 -16.94 -4.17
C TYR A 409 34.78 -16.31 -5.17
N ASP A 410 35.82 -17.03 -5.59
CA ASP A 410 36.88 -16.48 -6.47
C ASP A 410 36.32 -15.82 -7.75
N ASP A 411 35.39 -16.51 -8.43
CA ASP A 411 34.79 -16.07 -9.71
C ASP A 411 33.73 -14.96 -9.58
N LEU A 412 33.37 -14.51 -8.37
CA LEU A 412 32.30 -13.52 -8.09
C LEU A 412 32.39 -12.25 -8.97
N ILE A 413 33.61 -11.78 -9.21
CA ILE A 413 33.89 -10.58 -10.03
C ILE A 413 33.68 -10.88 -11.52
N LYS A 414 34.21 -12.02 -11.98
CA LYS A 414 34.24 -12.46 -13.39
C LYS A 414 32.86 -12.90 -13.89
N GLU A 415 32.04 -13.46 -13.03
CA GLU A 415 30.65 -13.85 -13.30
C GLU A 415 29.67 -12.66 -13.28
N GLY A 416 30.08 -11.49 -12.77
CA GLY A 416 29.24 -10.28 -12.71
C GLY A 416 27.97 -10.44 -11.85
N ARG A 417 26.98 -9.57 -12.07
CA ARG A 417 25.65 -9.64 -11.41
C ARG A 417 24.75 -10.74 -12.01
N SER A 418 25.26 -11.97 -12.07
CA SER A 418 24.51 -13.17 -12.50
C SER A 418 23.47 -13.59 -11.46
N THR A 419 22.44 -14.35 -11.84
CA THR A 419 21.46 -14.92 -10.89
C THR A 419 22.10 -15.77 -9.80
N LEU A 420 23.23 -16.45 -10.09
CA LEU A 420 23.97 -17.20 -9.08
C LEU A 420 24.68 -16.26 -8.08
N ASN A 421 25.25 -15.16 -8.56
CA ASN A 421 25.88 -14.17 -7.71
C ASN A 421 24.89 -13.30 -6.95
N VAL A 422 23.72 -13.03 -7.51
CA VAL A 422 22.61 -12.39 -6.80
C VAL A 422 21.99 -13.36 -5.81
N HIS A 423 21.93 -14.67 -6.08
CA HIS A 423 21.60 -15.66 -5.05
C HIS A 423 22.66 -15.66 -3.95
N ARG A 424 23.97 -15.76 -4.24
CA ARG A 424 25.05 -15.61 -3.24
C ARG A 424 25.02 -14.26 -2.51
N PHE A 425 24.57 -13.20 -3.17
CA PHE A 425 24.42 -11.86 -2.57
C PHE A 425 23.20 -11.80 -1.64
N VAL A 426 22.01 -12.27 -2.05
CA VAL A 426 20.92 -12.70 -1.16
C VAL A 426 21.33 -13.99 -0.44
N GLU A 427 22.64 -14.28 -0.36
CA GLU A 427 23.21 -15.29 0.51
C GLU A 427 24.55 -14.92 1.34
N ALA A 428 24.74 -13.71 1.97
CA ALA A 428 25.39 -13.45 3.35
C ALA A 428 24.73 -12.49 4.55
N MET A 429 23.38 -12.14 4.65
CA MET A 429 22.33 -11.13 5.22
C MET A 429 21.77 -11.63 6.55
N LYS A 430 20.59 -12.29 6.60
CA LYS A 430 19.94 -13.18 7.55
C LYS A 430 20.86 -13.85 8.62
N PHE A 431 22.16 -14.12 8.37
CA PHE A 431 23.25 -14.54 9.31
C PHE A 431 24.13 -13.37 9.74
N GLY A 432 24.38 -12.37 8.88
CA GLY A 432 24.65 -11.02 9.36
C GLY A 432 23.57 -10.53 10.36
N PHE A 433 22.27 -10.64 10.07
CA PHE A 433 21.16 -10.42 11.00
C PHE A 433 21.22 -11.42 12.17
N ALA A 434 21.51 -12.71 11.96
CA ALA A 434 21.67 -13.67 13.07
C ALA A 434 22.88 -13.32 13.97
N ALA A 435 23.98 -12.82 13.40
CA ALA A 435 25.14 -12.29 14.11
C ALA A 435 24.79 -10.97 14.81
N ARG A 436 24.00 -10.09 14.17
CA ARG A 436 23.46 -8.85 14.74
C ARG A 436 22.59 -9.14 15.97
N THR A 437 21.89 -10.27 16.06
CA THR A 437 21.19 -10.65 17.31
C THR A 437 22.13 -10.78 18.52
N ARG A 438 23.44 -10.95 18.28
CA ARG A 438 24.50 -11.07 19.30
C ARG A 438 25.32 -9.78 19.48
N VAL A 439 24.96 -8.69 18.80
CA VAL A 439 25.58 -7.36 18.96
C VAL A 439 24.74 -6.51 19.91
N GLY A 440 25.37 -5.62 20.66
CA GLY A 440 24.75 -4.71 21.64
C GLY A 440 25.78 -3.68 22.12
N ASP A 441 25.46 -2.92 23.18
CA ASP A 441 26.40 -1.95 23.77
C ASP A 441 27.56 -2.67 24.50
N PRO A 442 28.83 -2.50 24.06
CA PRO A 442 29.99 -3.11 24.71
C PRO A 442 30.14 -2.80 26.21
N ALA A 443 29.57 -1.69 26.71
CA ALA A 443 29.68 -1.31 28.10
C ALA A 443 28.78 -2.16 29.04
N PHE A 444 27.85 -2.95 28.49
CA PHE A 444 26.82 -3.66 29.24
C PHE A 444 26.88 -5.20 29.06
N HIS A 445 27.95 -5.75 28.46
CA HIS A 445 28.02 -7.16 28.05
C HIS A 445 29.34 -7.89 28.38
N ASP A 446 29.22 -8.98 29.13
CA ASP A 446 30.29 -9.89 29.56
C ASP A 446 30.98 -10.62 28.38
N GLN A 447 30.27 -10.83 27.26
CA GLN A 447 30.66 -11.74 26.18
C GLN A 447 31.38 -11.07 25.00
N MET A 448 32.20 -10.05 25.27
CA MET A 448 32.89 -9.25 24.24
C MET A 448 33.66 -10.07 23.18
N GLN A 449 34.23 -11.23 23.54
CA GLN A 449 34.93 -12.09 22.58
C GLN A 449 34.06 -12.49 21.38
N ARG A 450 32.77 -12.78 21.59
CA ARG A 450 31.83 -13.14 20.50
C ARG A 450 31.56 -11.99 19.53
N ILE A 451 31.61 -10.74 20.00
CA ILE A 451 31.47 -9.57 19.11
C ILE A 451 32.77 -9.37 18.31
N HIS A 452 33.93 -9.72 18.87
CA HIS A 452 35.22 -9.71 18.17
C HIS A 452 35.40 -10.90 17.20
N GLU A 453 34.72 -12.03 17.42
CA GLU A 453 34.70 -13.20 16.53
C GLU A 453 33.94 -12.92 15.21
N ILE A 454 32.81 -12.20 15.26
CA ILE A 454 31.95 -11.92 14.08
C ILE A 454 32.73 -11.41 12.84
N PRO A 455 33.57 -10.37 12.91
CA PRO A 455 34.29 -9.83 11.75
C PRO A 455 35.53 -10.64 11.30
N THR A 456 35.79 -11.81 11.89
CA THR A 456 36.91 -12.68 11.48
C THR A 456 36.62 -13.46 10.19
N LYS A 457 37.66 -13.97 9.52
CA LYS A 457 37.49 -14.82 8.31
C LYS A 457 37.23 -16.28 8.70
N GLU A 458 37.71 -16.67 9.87
CA GLU A 458 37.49 -17.95 10.53
C GLU A 458 36.00 -18.15 10.82
N TYR A 459 35.33 -17.18 11.46
CA TYR A 459 33.89 -17.23 11.70
C TYR A 459 33.07 -17.07 10.41
N ALA A 460 33.57 -16.38 9.39
CA ALA A 460 32.92 -16.35 8.07
C ALA A 460 32.95 -17.73 7.39
N ALA A 461 34.07 -18.45 7.44
CA ALA A 461 34.21 -19.78 6.83
C ALA A 461 33.22 -20.82 7.40
N GLU A 462 32.81 -20.69 8.66
CA GLU A 462 31.76 -21.53 9.28
C GLU A 462 30.34 -21.15 8.83
N VAL A 463 30.15 -19.98 8.23
CA VAL A 463 28.84 -19.30 8.06
C VAL A 463 28.50 -18.98 6.59
N VAL A 464 29.30 -19.44 5.61
CA VAL A 464 29.09 -19.32 4.13
C VAL A 464 27.78 -19.92 3.58
N ALA A 465 26.91 -20.50 4.41
CA ALA A 465 25.84 -21.39 3.97
C ALA A 465 24.51 -20.74 3.48
N ASN A 466 24.29 -19.42 3.61
CA ASN A 466 23.07 -18.63 3.24
C ASN A 466 23.39 -17.07 3.39
N ILE A 467 22.48 -16.05 3.11
CA ILE A 467 22.42 -14.57 3.54
C ILE A 467 21.97 -13.14 2.61
N THR A 468 22.66 -11.89 2.13
CA THR A 468 23.24 -10.27 2.39
C THR A 468 22.54 -8.75 2.15
N ASP A 469 22.43 -7.61 3.03
CA ASP A 469 21.98 -6.11 2.76
C ASP A 469 21.90 -4.88 4.00
N SER A 470 22.34 -2.52 4.27
CA SER A 470 23.36 -1.22 4.05
C SER A 470 23.09 0.40 4.34
N HIS A 471 24.10 1.30 4.76
CA HIS A 471 24.25 2.77 5.27
C HIS A 471 25.22 3.78 4.44
N SER A 472 25.60 5.14 4.75
CA SER A 472 26.11 6.50 4.05
C SER A 472 27.50 7.29 4.25
N ALA A 473 27.97 8.23 3.31
CA ALA A 473 29.33 8.98 3.30
C ALA A 473 29.78 10.27 2.41
N VAL A 474 31.03 10.86 2.59
CA VAL A 474 31.70 12.14 2.00
C VAL A 474 33.31 12.19 1.88
N VAL A 475 34.01 13.11 1.10
CA VAL A 475 35.53 13.32 1.03
C VAL A 475 36.13 14.71 0.54
N ASP A 476 37.40 15.07 0.86
CA ASP A 476 38.16 16.28 0.35
C ASP A 476 39.48 16.05 -0.49
N LYS A 477 40.21 17.14 -0.81
CA LYS A 477 41.46 17.14 -1.62
C LYS A 477 42.71 16.55 -0.95
N ASP A 478 42.86 16.71 0.37
CA ASP A 478 44.07 16.30 1.09
C ASP A 478 43.97 14.82 1.52
N GLY A 479 42.88 14.16 1.14
CA GLY A 479 42.59 12.76 1.46
C GLY A 479 41.86 12.59 2.79
N MET A 480 41.30 13.67 3.36
CA MET A 480 40.42 13.55 4.52
C MET A 480 39.06 13.06 4.02
N ALA A 481 38.59 11.94 4.56
CA ALA A 481 37.32 11.33 4.18
C ALA A 481 36.43 11.17 5.43
N VAL A 482 35.13 11.39 5.26
CA VAL A 482 34.15 11.37 6.35
C VAL A 482 32.97 10.53 5.90
N SER A 483 32.88 9.30 6.41
CA SER A 483 31.66 8.50 6.27
C SER A 483 30.75 8.80 7.46
N LEU A 484 29.46 9.07 7.27
CA LEU A 484 28.59 9.59 8.34
C LEU A 484 27.15 9.08 8.24
N THR A 485 26.61 8.65 9.38
CA THR A 485 25.18 8.64 9.67
C THR A 485 24.81 9.82 10.55
N SER A 486 23.67 10.42 10.27
CA SER A 486 22.78 10.92 11.32
C SER A 486 21.39 10.31 11.12
N THR A 487 20.63 10.16 12.20
CA THR A 487 19.28 9.61 12.21
C THR A 487 18.46 10.29 13.32
N VAL A 488 17.12 10.22 13.20
CA VAL A 488 16.17 10.49 14.31
C VAL A 488 15.32 9.24 14.61
N ASN A 489 15.83 8.07 14.22
CA ASN A 489 15.15 6.79 14.01
C ASN A 489 14.04 6.80 12.95
N LEU A 490 12.76 6.91 13.33
CA LEU A 490 11.65 6.89 12.39
C LEU A 490 11.48 8.23 11.68
N VAL A 491 10.60 8.26 10.67
CA VAL A 491 10.35 9.47 9.87
C VAL A 491 9.70 10.53 10.78
N PHE A 492 10.40 11.65 10.99
CA PHE A 492 10.11 12.67 12.02
C PHE A 492 10.29 12.24 13.49
N GLY A 493 10.97 11.13 13.74
CA GLY A 493 11.26 10.60 15.07
C GLY A 493 10.01 10.36 15.92
N SER A 494 10.11 10.69 17.21
CA SER A 494 9.05 10.51 18.24
C SER A 494 7.74 11.28 18.04
N ALA A 495 7.63 12.03 16.94
CA ALA A 495 6.66 13.10 16.72
C ALA A 495 6.68 14.22 17.80
N VAL A 496 7.67 14.23 18.71
CA VAL A 496 7.84 15.31 19.70
C VAL A 496 8.67 16.43 19.10
N LEU A 497 8.02 17.57 18.87
CA LEU A 497 8.61 18.85 18.50
C LEU A 497 8.50 19.80 19.69
N ASP A 498 9.62 20.37 20.16
CA ASP A 498 9.58 21.48 21.11
C ASP A 498 9.22 22.79 20.40
N PRO A 499 8.06 23.41 20.71
CA PRO A 499 7.65 24.67 20.07
C PRO A 499 8.57 25.84 20.43
N VAL A 500 9.34 25.80 21.52
CA VAL A 500 10.20 26.92 21.93
C VAL A 500 11.47 26.98 21.07
N THR A 501 12.13 25.84 20.86
CA THR A 501 13.42 25.72 20.17
C THR A 501 13.31 25.25 18.72
N GLY A 502 12.19 24.67 18.30
CA GLY A 502 11.98 24.13 16.95
C GLY A 502 12.69 22.80 16.66
N VAL A 503 13.17 22.12 17.71
CA VAL A 503 13.86 20.83 17.66
C VAL A 503 12.84 19.69 17.63
N ILE A 504 13.01 18.77 16.69
CA ILE A 504 12.30 17.49 16.61
C ILE A 504 13.19 16.45 17.29
N LEU A 505 12.61 15.59 18.12
CA LEU A 505 13.33 14.62 18.95
C LEU A 505 13.19 13.19 18.41
N ASN A 506 14.30 12.43 18.46
CA ASN A 506 14.38 11.03 18.05
C ASN A 506 13.37 10.12 18.78
N ASP A 507 13.05 8.97 18.17
CA ASP A 507 12.49 7.78 18.84
C ASP A 507 13.50 6.62 18.86
N GLU A 508 14.78 6.92 19.14
CA GLU A 508 15.86 5.93 19.05
C GLU A 508 15.75 4.81 20.10
N MET A 509 14.83 4.94 21.06
CA MET A 509 14.51 3.88 22.02
C MET A 509 13.77 2.68 21.39
N ASP A 510 13.12 2.78 20.22
CA ASP A 510 12.56 1.62 19.50
C ASP A 510 13.66 0.71 18.91
N ASP A 511 14.90 1.20 18.74
CA ASP A 511 16.03 0.35 18.36
C ASP A 511 16.55 -0.47 19.58
N PHE A 512 15.95 -0.35 20.78
CA PHE A 512 16.02 -1.37 21.84
C PHE A 512 14.97 -2.48 21.63
N SER A 513 15.32 -3.70 22.03
CA SER A 513 14.43 -4.85 22.02
C SER A 513 13.48 -4.87 23.22
N THR A 514 12.19 -5.08 22.99
CA THR A 514 11.16 -5.29 24.03
C THR A 514 10.88 -6.79 24.19
N PRO A 515 10.88 -7.36 25.42
CA PRO A 515 10.70 -8.81 25.62
C PRO A 515 9.41 -9.36 24.98
N GLY A 516 9.55 -10.21 23.96
CA GLY A 516 8.43 -10.82 23.23
C GLY A 516 7.83 -10.00 22.07
N THR A 517 8.26 -8.76 21.86
CA THR A 517 7.68 -7.85 20.86
C THR A 517 8.72 -7.36 19.85
N PRO A 518 8.51 -7.52 18.53
CA PRO A 518 9.37 -6.93 17.51
C PRO A 518 9.30 -5.40 17.45
N ASN A 519 10.40 -4.76 17.03
CA ASN A 519 10.45 -3.29 16.88
C ASN A 519 9.80 -2.80 15.56
N ALA A 520 9.88 -1.50 15.26
CA ALA A 520 9.22 -0.89 14.10
C ALA A 520 9.63 -1.51 12.75
N PHE A 521 10.83 -2.10 12.68
CA PHE A 521 11.34 -2.79 11.50
C PHE A 521 11.09 -4.31 11.51
N GLY A 522 10.26 -4.82 12.42
CA GLY A 522 9.95 -6.24 12.54
C GLY A 522 11.08 -7.10 13.12
N LEU A 523 12.13 -6.50 13.68
CA LEU A 523 13.27 -7.23 14.23
C LEU A 523 12.88 -7.90 15.55
N TYR A 524 13.01 -9.24 15.61
CA TYR A 524 12.65 -10.02 16.79
C TYR A 524 13.60 -9.72 17.97
N PRO A 525 13.10 -9.61 19.21
CA PRO A 525 13.86 -9.09 20.34
C PRO A 525 15.07 -9.94 20.75
N SER A 526 16.20 -9.28 21.02
CA SER A 526 17.40 -9.87 21.61
C SER A 526 17.59 -9.41 23.06
N PRO A 527 17.86 -10.33 24.02
CA PRO A 527 18.06 -9.97 25.43
C PRO A 527 19.33 -9.16 25.69
N TYR A 528 20.30 -9.20 24.77
CA TYR A 528 21.46 -8.30 24.82
C TYR A 528 21.02 -6.84 24.61
N ASN A 529 20.00 -6.61 23.77
CA ASN A 529 19.54 -5.28 23.39
C ASN A 529 18.31 -4.79 24.19
N TYR A 530 18.08 -5.28 25.41
CA TYR A 530 17.03 -4.72 26.29
C TYR A 530 17.44 -3.34 26.87
N PRO A 531 16.50 -2.41 27.13
CA PRO A 531 16.82 -1.04 27.58
C PRO A 531 17.30 -0.98 29.04
N GLU A 532 18.37 -0.21 29.28
CA GLU A 532 19.03 -0.02 30.59
C GLU A 532 19.55 1.42 30.73
N PRO A 533 19.61 2.01 31.94
CA PRO A 533 20.09 3.37 32.14
C PRO A 533 21.46 3.65 31.50
N GLY A 534 21.58 4.71 30.71
CA GLY A 534 22.83 5.13 30.07
C GLY A 534 23.34 4.25 28.92
N LYS A 535 22.64 3.17 28.59
CA LYS A 535 22.98 2.24 27.49
C LYS A 535 22.66 2.85 26.13
N ARG A 536 23.41 2.49 25.08
CA ARG A 536 23.13 2.84 23.68
C ARG A 536 22.30 1.73 22.99
N PRO A 537 21.25 2.04 22.22
CA PRO A 537 20.49 1.05 21.46
C PRO A 537 21.26 0.58 20.21
N LEU A 538 21.18 -0.72 19.92
CA LEU A 538 21.86 -1.41 18.83
C LEU A 538 21.50 -0.81 17.47
N SER A 539 22.47 -0.18 16.81
CA SER A 539 22.22 0.52 15.55
C SER A 539 22.55 -0.32 14.32
N SER A 540 21.73 -0.15 13.29
CA SER A 540 21.98 -0.70 11.96
C SER A 540 23.07 0.06 11.19
N THR A 541 23.46 1.27 11.56
CA THR A 541 24.47 2.15 10.89
C THR A 541 25.82 1.49 10.58
N THR A 542 26.39 1.71 9.40
CA THR A 542 27.75 1.23 9.02
C THR A 542 28.55 2.23 8.17
N PRO A 543 28.89 3.44 8.66
CA PRO A 543 29.60 4.44 7.85
C PRO A 543 31.02 3.97 7.49
N THR A 544 31.21 3.58 6.23
CA THR A 544 32.36 2.79 5.79
C THR A 544 33.27 3.55 4.82
N ILE A 545 34.57 3.35 4.99
CA ILE A 545 35.65 3.84 4.12
C ILE A 545 36.45 2.63 3.61
N LEU A 546 36.80 2.64 2.33
CA LEU A 546 37.65 1.65 1.68
C LEU A 546 38.95 2.31 1.20
N GLU A 547 40.06 1.60 1.39
CA GLU A 547 41.37 1.95 0.83
C GLU A 547 41.89 0.85 -0.09
N HIS A 548 42.76 1.25 -1.02
CA HIS A 548 43.65 0.33 -1.73
C HIS A 548 44.66 -0.33 -0.77
N GLU A 549 45.34 -1.39 -1.23
CA GLU A 549 46.40 -2.09 -0.49
C GLU A 549 47.50 -1.13 0.02
N ASP A 550 47.89 -0.15 -0.80
CA ASP A 550 48.89 0.87 -0.46
C ASP A 550 48.42 1.89 0.59
N GLY A 551 47.14 1.89 0.96
CA GLY A 551 46.54 2.84 1.90
C GLY A 551 46.10 4.15 1.26
N SER A 552 46.00 4.23 -0.07
CA SER A 552 45.35 5.35 -0.75
C SER A 552 43.83 5.23 -0.70
N PHE A 553 43.14 6.36 -0.54
CA PHE A 553 41.68 6.43 -0.45
C PHE A 553 41.01 6.00 -1.76
N LEU A 554 40.13 4.99 -1.69
CA LEU A 554 39.34 4.47 -2.80
C LEU A 554 37.87 4.93 -2.73
N MET A 555 37.24 4.83 -1.57
CA MET A 555 35.81 5.09 -1.43
C MET A 555 35.42 5.48 0.00
N ALA A 556 34.48 6.42 0.14
CA ALA A 556 33.65 6.56 1.33
C ALA A 556 32.21 6.38 0.83
N ILE A 557 31.44 5.48 1.43
CA ILE A 557 30.20 4.99 0.79
C ILE A 557 29.00 4.89 1.71
N GLY A 558 27.82 5.16 1.12
CA GLY A 558 26.61 4.52 1.58
C GLY A 558 25.23 5.09 1.15
N GLY A 559 24.20 5.47 1.98
CA GLY A 559 23.00 4.70 2.47
C GLY A 559 22.23 5.19 3.75
N SER A 560 20.88 5.21 3.79
CA SER A 560 20.03 5.29 5.02
C SER A 560 18.71 4.53 4.84
N GLY A 561 18.01 4.04 5.89
CA GLY A 561 16.78 3.20 5.77
C GLY A 561 16.39 2.19 6.88
N GLY A 562 16.50 2.50 8.19
CA GLY A 562 16.07 1.60 9.28
C GLY A 562 16.86 0.27 9.45
N SER A 563 16.17 -0.88 9.51
CA SER A 563 16.83 -2.21 9.43
C SER A 563 17.63 -2.39 8.14
N ARG A 564 17.28 -1.64 7.09
CA ARG A 564 17.97 -1.61 5.80
C ARG A 564 19.25 -0.78 5.85
N ILE A 565 19.96 -0.75 7.00
CA ILE A 565 21.18 0.05 7.24
C ILE A 565 22.52 -0.72 7.50
N PHE A 566 22.63 -2.04 7.75
CA PHE A 566 23.90 -2.83 7.68
C PHE A 566 24.25 -3.78 6.48
N PRO A 567 23.36 -4.05 5.49
CA PRO A 567 23.79 -3.96 3.33
C PRO A 567 24.76 -3.15 2.46
N ALA A 568 24.25 -2.83 1.25
CA ALA A 568 24.34 -1.69 0.31
C ALA A 568 25.37 -0.55 0.43
N VAL A 569 26.17 -0.48 1.49
CA VAL A 569 27.62 -0.39 1.24
C VAL A 569 28.00 -1.61 0.40
N PHE A 570 27.66 -2.81 0.86
CA PHE A 570 27.71 -4.13 0.25
C PHE A 570 27.09 -4.27 -1.17
N GLN A 571 25.77 -4.12 -1.41
CA GLN A 571 25.23 -4.16 -2.79
C GLN A 571 25.95 -3.19 -3.73
N THR A 572 26.24 -1.97 -3.27
CA THR A 572 26.85 -0.93 -4.10
C THR A 572 28.34 -1.20 -4.33
N ILE A 573 29.07 -1.73 -3.33
CA ILE A 573 30.44 -2.27 -3.47
C ILE A 573 30.43 -3.40 -4.48
N LEU A 574 29.52 -4.37 -4.34
CA LEU A 574 29.40 -5.48 -5.27
C LEU A 574 29.03 -5.02 -6.67
N ASN A 575 28.14 -4.02 -6.82
CA ASN A 575 27.82 -3.41 -8.12
C ASN A 575 29.04 -2.72 -8.75
N VAL A 576 29.83 -1.98 -7.97
CA VAL A 576 31.11 -1.38 -8.43
C VAL A 576 32.13 -2.46 -8.79
N ASP A 577 32.19 -3.55 -8.02
CA ASP A 577 33.04 -4.71 -8.28
C ASP A 577 32.59 -5.52 -9.51
N TRP A 578 31.30 -5.53 -9.81
CA TRP A 578 30.72 -6.02 -11.07
C TRP A 578 30.84 -4.99 -12.22
N GLY A 579 31.63 -3.93 -12.04
CA GLY A 579 32.01 -2.99 -13.10
C GLY A 579 31.06 -1.83 -13.34
N MET A 580 30.05 -1.61 -12.48
CA MET A 580 29.22 -0.40 -12.56
C MET A 580 30.00 0.84 -12.10
N ASP A 581 29.75 2.00 -12.71
CA ASP A 581 30.19 3.26 -12.13
C ASP A 581 29.40 3.55 -10.83
N ILE A 582 29.92 4.44 -9.98
CA ILE A 582 29.31 4.70 -8.68
C ILE A 582 27.88 5.27 -8.76
N SER A 583 27.47 5.93 -9.84
CA SER A 583 26.09 6.37 -10.01
C SER A 583 25.19 5.19 -10.40
N ALA A 584 25.59 4.37 -11.37
CA ALA A 584 24.84 3.17 -11.78
C ALA A 584 24.73 2.13 -10.64
N ALA A 585 25.79 1.97 -9.84
CA ALA A 585 25.82 1.07 -8.68
C ALA A 585 24.81 1.47 -7.59
N ILE A 586 24.60 2.77 -7.42
CA ILE A 586 23.67 3.40 -6.49
C ILE A 586 22.23 3.39 -7.02
N GLU A 587 22.06 3.63 -8.32
CA GLU A 587 20.76 3.68 -8.98
C GLU A 587 20.16 2.30 -9.27
N SER A 588 20.94 1.24 -9.15
CA SER A 588 20.49 -0.15 -9.30
C SER A 588 19.38 -0.52 -8.29
N GLY A 589 18.52 -1.46 -8.68
CA GLY A 589 17.47 -2.00 -7.79
C GLY A 589 18.03 -2.88 -6.68
N ARG A 590 17.37 -2.85 -5.51
CA ARG A 590 17.75 -3.55 -4.28
C ARG A 590 16.92 -4.83 -4.05
N LEU A 591 17.47 -5.73 -3.25
CA LEU A 591 16.85 -6.98 -2.78
C LEU A 591 17.18 -7.16 -1.29
N HIS A 592 16.20 -7.06 -0.40
CA HIS A 592 16.38 -7.07 1.07
C HIS A 592 15.60 -8.22 1.74
N ASP A 593 16.26 -9.02 2.59
CA ASP A 593 15.69 -10.00 3.53
C ASP A 593 16.46 -9.86 4.87
N GLN A 594 15.79 -10.13 5.98
CA GLN A 594 16.28 -9.90 7.34
C GLN A 594 16.12 -11.10 8.29
N LEU A 595 16.11 -12.33 7.74
CA LEU A 595 15.85 -13.63 8.40
C LEU A 595 14.40 -13.84 8.81
N TYR A 596 13.79 -12.81 9.39
CA TYR A 596 12.41 -12.89 9.84
C TYR A 596 11.66 -11.57 9.56
N PRO A 597 10.54 -11.61 8.83
CA PRO A 597 10.00 -12.76 8.10
C PRO A 597 10.97 -13.26 6.99
N MET A 598 10.84 -14.53 6.60
CA MET A 598 11.62 -15.11 5.48
C MET A 598 11.03 -14.63 4.14
N LEU A 599 11.39 -13.41 3.76
CA LEU A 599 10.88 -12.71 2.58
C LEU A 599 11.97 -11.83 1.99
N VAL A 600 12.21 -12.00 0.70
CA VAL A 600 13.07 -11.13 -0.12
C VAL A 600 12.20 -10.05 -0.76
N ASP A 601 12.45 -8.81 -0.40
CA ASP A 601 11.75 -7.64 -0.90
C ASP A 601 12.58 -6.95 -1.99
N ALA A 602 12.06 -6.97 -3.22
CA ALA A 602 12.73 -6.55 -4.45
C ALA A 602 12.21 -5.20 -4.95
N ASP A 603 13.10 -4.32 -5.41
CA ASP A 603 12.70 -3.15 -6.19
C ASP A 603 12.21 -3.56 -7.59
N ASP A 604 11.07 -3.00 -8.02
CA ASP A 604 10.39 -3.21 -9.31
C ASP A 604 11.26 -3.01 -10.56
N ILE A 605 12.29 -2.17 -10.48
CA ILE A 605 13.24 -1.92 -11.58
C ILE A 605 14.23 -3.07 -11.86
N LEU A 606 14.13 -4.20 -11.16
CA LEU A 606 14.97 -5.38 -11.39
C LEU A 606 14.50 -6.23 -12.57
N PRO A 607 15.42 -6.84 -13.36
CA PRO A 607 15.02 -7.71 -14.48
C PRO A 607 14.18 -8.89 -14.01
N SER A 608 13.05 -9.17 -14.68
CA SER A 608 12.20 -10.32 -14.36
C SER A 608 12.98 -11.63 -14.33
N SER A 609 13.81 -11.89 -15.35
CA SER A 609 14.70 -13.06 -15.43
C SER A 609 15.68 -13.22 -14.25
N LEU A 610 15.98 -12.13 -13.52
CA LEU A 610 16.74 -12.20 -12.28
C LEU A 610 15.86 -12.63 -11.11
N LEU A 611 14.66 -12.03 -10.98
CA LEU A 611 13.69 -12.36 -9.93
C LEU A 611 13.17 -13.79 -10.08
N ASP A 612 12.87 -14.23 -11.30
CA ASP A 612 12.40 -15.58 -11.61
C ASP A 612 13.48 -16.62 -11.32
N GLY A 613 14.72 -16.38 -11.72
CA GLY A 613 15.85 -17.24 -11.38
C GLY A 613 16.25 -17.23 -9.88
N LEU A 614 15.69 -16.31 -9.07
CA LEU A 614 15.75 -16.36 -7.60
C LEU A 614 14.56 -17.14 -7.02
N ARG A 615 13.35 -17.00 -7.58
CA ARG A 615 12.17 -17.84 -7.25
C ARG A 615 12.45 -19.32 -7.50
N GLU A 616 13.09 -19.65 -8.62
CA GLU A 616 13.62 -21.00 -8.93
C GLU A 616 14.59 -21.54 -7.88
N LYS A 617 15.22 -20.67 -7.08
CA LYS A 617 16.15 -21.02 -5.99
C LYS A 617 15.48 -21.03 -4.61
N GLY A 618 14.16 -20.93 -4.56
CA GLY A 618 13.37 -20.98 -3.32
C GLY A 618 13.22 -19.65 -2.60
N HIS A 619 13.64 -18.53 -3.19
CA HIS A 619 13.42 -17.21 -2.59
C HIS A 619 11.95 -16.79 -2.73
N ASN A 620 11.29 -16.60 -1.58
CA ASN A 620 9.98 -15.96 -1.51
C ASN A 620 10.15 -14.46 -1.81
N ILE A 621 9.66 -13.97 -2.96
CA ILE A 621 9.92 -12.60 -3.45
C ILE A 621 8.64 -11.78 -3.55
N THR A 622 8.56 -10.73 -2.72
CA THR A 622 7.67 -9.58 -2.94
C THR A 622 8.39 -8.57 -3.83
N VAL A 623 7.67 -7.98 -4.79
CA VAL A 623 8.18 -6.89 -5.64
C VAL A 623 7.45 -5.60 -5.26
N SER A 624 8.21 -4.51 -5.14
CA SER A 624 7.75 -3.25 -4.57
C SER A 624 8.27 -2.05 -5.38
N ASP A 625 7.47 -0.98 -5.50
CA ASP A 625 7.87 0.26 -6.20
C ASP A 625 9.15 0.86 -5.57
N THR A 626 10.21 1.03 -6.37
CA THR A 626 11.47 1.66 -5.95
C THR A 626 11.28 3.08 -5.40
N ASN A 627 10.21 3.79 -5.79
CA ASN A 627 9.90 5.15 -5.35
C ASN A 627 9.40 5.25 -3.90
N ARG A 628 9.11 4.13 -3.22
CA ARG A 628 8.84 4.09 -1.76
C ARG A 628 10.02 4.56 -0.90
N VAL A 629 11.22 4.61 -1.50
CA VAL A 629 12.50 4.99 -0.87
C VAL A 629 12.89 4.03 0.27
N ALA A 630 13.18 2.77 -0.09
CA ALA A 630 13.60 1.74 0.86
C ALA A 630 15.00 1.99 1.46
N ALA A 631 15.94 2.54 0.68
CA ALA A 631 17.20 3.06 1.21
C ALA A 631 17.85 4.15 0.32
N VAL A 632 18.40 5.22 0.91
CA VAL A 632 18.93 6.41 0.19
C VAL A 632 20.46 6.41 0.15
N ILE A 633 21.05 6.16 -1.03
CA ILE A 633 22.48 5.83 -1.16
C ILE A 633 23.27 7.04 -1.74
N GLN A 634 24.27 7.55 -1.00
CA GLN A 634 25.26 8.60 -1.31
C GLN A 634 26.69 8.09 -1.06
N ALA A 635 27.58 8.20 -2.04
CA ALA A 635 28.98 7.80 -1.94
C ALA A 635 29.92 8.76 -2.68
N VAL A 636 31.19 8.75 -2.30
CA VAL A 636 32.28 9.38 -3.06
C VAL A 636 33.40 8.38 -3.32
N PHE A 637 33.77 8.25 -4.58
CA PHE A 637 34.63 7.21 -5.14
C PHE A 637 35.81 7.83 -5.90
N LYS A 638 37.01 7.28 -5.71
CA LYS A 638 38.26 7.81 -6.25
C LYS A 638 39.14 6.66 -6.77
N PRO A 639 38.83 6.09 -7.95
CA PRO A 639 39.59 4.98 -8.53
C PRO A 639 40.93 5.41 -9.18
N ASN A 640 41.22 6.71 -9.22
CA ASN A 640 42.44 7.32 -9.76
C ASN A 640 42.52 8.79 -9.30
N ALA A 641 43.22 9.67 -10.02
CA ALA A 641 43.30 11.09 -9.70
C ALA A 641 41.95 11.85 -9.73
N THR A 642 40.90 11.28 -10.32
CA THR A 642 39.56 11.89 -10.42
C THR A 642 38.66 11.45 -9.26
N ILE A 643 37.98 12.40 -8.62
CA ILE A 643 36.94 12.14 -7.62
C ILE A 643 35.57 12.11 -8.30
N TYR A 644 34.77 11.11 -7.99
CA TYR A 644 33.40 10.90 -8.47
C TYR A 644 32.43 10.86 -7.28
N GLY A 645 31.34 11.62 -7.32
CA GLY A 645 30.28 11.56 -6.29
C GLY A 645 28.90 11.70 -6.90
N ASN A 646 27.87 11.18 -6.21
CA ASN A 646 26.48 11.29 -6.65
C ASN A 646 25.71 12.40 -5.91
N MET A 647 24.70 12.95 -6.58
CA MET A 647 23.82 14.00 -6.05
C MET A 647 22.43 13.90 -6.71
N PHE A 648 21.37 14.20 -5.95
CA PHE A 648 19.99 14.31 -6.45
C PHE A 648 19.64 15.77 -6.80
N SER A 649 18.80 16.02 -7.82
CA SER A 649 18.36 17.37 -8.22
C SER A 649 16.93 17.41 -8.77
N ILE A 650 16.35 18.61 -8.91
CA ILE A 650 14.97 18.89 -9.34
C ILE A 650 14.99 19.77 -10.60
N GLY A 651 14.19 19.41 -11.63
CA GLY A 651 13.97 20.25 -12.82
C GLY A 651 12.91 21.34 -12.61
N LEU A 652 13.07 22.50 -13.25
CA LEU A 652 12.18 23.67 -13.11
C LEU A 652 11.86 24.33 -14.47
N ILE A 653 10.56 24.52 -14.75
CA ILE A 653 10.03 25.46 -15.76
C ILE A 653 8.78 26.14 -15.14
N SER A 654 8.54 27.41 -15.46
CA SER A 654 7.60 28.28 -14.73
C SER A 654 6.47 28.84 -15.61
N LEU A 655 5.23 28.87 -15.11
CA LEU A 655 4.26 29.96 -15.33
C LEU A 655 3.18 29.98 -14.22
N ALA A 656 2.13 30.82 -14.33
CA ALA A 656 1.43 31.37 -13.15
C ALA A 656 -0.13 31.39 -13.24
N LEU A 657 -0.74 31.81 -12.11
CA LEU A 657 -2.14 32.26 -11.85
C LEU A 657 -3.18 31.26 -11.26
N ALA A 658 -3.30 31.36 -9.93
CA ALA A 658 -4.51 31.81 -9.20
C ALA A 658 -5.64 30.84 -8.73
N LEU A 659 -5.88 30.89 -7.40
CA LEU A 659 -7.16 30.83 -6.67
C LEU A 659 -7.94 29.48 -6.52
N ALA A 660 -7.58 28.72 -5.48
CA ALA A 660 -8.40 28.28 -4.31
C ALA A 660 -9.82 27.63 -4.47
N PRO A 661 -10.32 26.80 -3.51
CA PRO A 661 -9.69 26.17 -2.33
C PRO A 661 -9.93 24.62 -2.28
N PHE A 662 -10.07 24.05 -1.05
CA PHE A 662 -10.40 22.67 -0.65
C PHE A 662 -9.25 21.64 -0.65
N VAL A 663 -9.19 20.65 0.26
CA VAL A 663 -9.59 20.54 1.70
C VAL A 663 -8.78 19.34 2.28
N ASN A 664 -8.66 19.20 3.59
CA ASN A 664 -7.92 18.09 4.20
C ASN A 664 -8.76 16.80 4.32
N ALA A 665 -8.13 15.64 4.16
CA ALA A 665 -8.69 14.37 4.60
C ALA A 665 -8.30 14.06 6.05
N ALA A 666 -9.17 13.33 6.72
CA ALA A 666 -8.93 12.52 7.92
C ALA A 666 -9.77 11.23 7.73
N SER A 667 -9.75 10.28 8.66
CA SER A 667 -10.79 9.25 8.66
C SER A 667 -12.14 9.99 8.74
N PRO A 668 -13.04 9.82 7.77
CA PRO A 668 -14.30 10.54 7.76
C PRO A 668 -15.13 10.14 8.98
N GLU A 669 -16.26 10.81 9.18
CA GLU A 669 -17.08 10.49 10.32
C GLU A 669 -17.59 9.04 10.19
N TRP A 670 -17.74 8.37 11.33
CA TRP A 670 -17.86 6.93 11.45
C TRP A 670 -16.91 6.13 10.53
N GLY A 671 -15.76 6.64 10.08
CA GLY A 671 -14.74 5.89 9.34
C GLY A 671 -14.08 4.85 10.24
N GLN A 672 -13.57 3.75 9.67
CA GLN A 672 -12.76 2.82 10.45
C GLN A 672 -11.48 3.52 10.89
N CYS A 673 -11.18 3.44 12.19
CA CYS A 673 -10.14 4.20 12.86
C CYS A 673 -9.33 3.39 13.86
N GLY A 674 -9.48 2.06 13.84
CA GLY A 674 -8.71 1.14 14.65
C GLY A 674 -9.24 -0.29 14.59
N GLY A 675 -8.63 -1.17 15.38
CA GLY A 675 -8.90 -2.59 15.40
C GLY A 675 -7.63 -3.42 15.23
N ILE A 676 -7.57 -4.61 15.82
CA ILE A 676 -6.51 -5.59 15.59
C ILE A 676 -6.51 -5.98 14.09
N GLY A 677 -5.53 -5.47 13.36
CA GLY A 677 -5.36 -5.67 11.91
C GLY A 677 -5.47 -4.36 11.09
N TRP A 678 -6.13 -3.33 11.61
CA TRP A 678 -6.34 -2.07 10.89
C TRP A 678 -5.05 -1.24 10.75
N THR A 679 -4.84 -0.67 9.55
CA THR A 679 -3.66 0.14 9.20
C THR A 679 -3.98 1.49 8.55
N GLY A 680 -5.26 1.83 8.37
CA GLY A 680 -5.72 3.11 7.83
C GLY A 680 -5.87 4.23 8.86
N ASP A 681 -6.43 5.38 8.45
CA ASP A 681 -6.52 6.60 9.27
C ASP A 681 -7.21 6.38 10.62
N THR A 682 -6.52 6.65 11.73
CA THR A 682 -7.00 6.43 13.10
C THR A 682 -7.64 7.66 13.77
N THR A 683 -7.60 8.82 13.11
CA THR A 683 -8.20 10.07 13.61
C THR A 683 -9.35 10.52 12.75
N CYS A 684 -10.42 10.94 13.41
CA CYS A 684 -11.71 11.20 12.82
C CYS A 684 -11.97 12.69 12.53
N VAL A 685 -12.87 13.02 11.59
CA VAL A 685 -13.25 14.42 11.31
C VAL A 685 -13.94 15.12 12.50
N ALA A 686 -13.80 16.45 12.55
CA ALA A 686 -14.23 17.27 13.69
C ALA A 686 -15.75 17.18 13.94
N GLY A 687 -16.12 16.62 15.10
CA GLY A 687 -17.48 16.20 15.44
C GLY A 687 -17.45 14.84 16.16
N THR A 688 -16.44 14.03 15.86
CA THR A 688 -16.32 12.63 16.26
C THR A 688 -15.14 12.26 17.15
N ILE A 689 -15.23 11.04 17.66
CA ILE A 689 -14.32 10.34 18.55
C ILE A 689 -14.18 8.91 18.03
N CYS A 690 -12.97 8.47 17.74
CA CYS A 690 -12.72 7.07 17.40
C CYS A 690 -13.16 6.18 18.57
N THR A 691 -14.20 5.36 18.38
CA THR A 691 -14.74 4.52 19.44
C THR A 691 -14.48 3.06 19.13
N VAL A 692 -13.81 2.39 20.06
CA VAL A 692 -13.57 0.95 20.04
C VAL A 692 -14.90 0.22 20.14
N GLN A 693 -15.29 -0.45 19.05
CA GLN A 693 -16.52 -1.23 19.03
C GLN A 693 -16.28 -2.64 19.59
N ASN A 694 -15.08 -3.17 19.33
CA ASN A 694 -14.55 -4.43 19.86
C ASN A 694 -13.02 -4.46 19.61
N PRO A 695 -12.27 -5.48 20.09
CA PRO A 695 -10.82 -5.53 19.90
C PRO A 695 -10.35 -5.48 18.44
N TYR A 696 -11.13 -6.05 17.52
CA TYR A 696 -10.78 -6.16 16.10
C TYR A 696 -11.23 -4.96 15.26
N TYR A 697 -12.03 -4.05 15.81
CA TYR A 697 -12.57 -2.94 15.02
C TYR A 697 -12.99 -1.73 15.87
N SER A 698 -12.58 -0.53 15.45
CA SER A 698 -12.88 0.77 16.06
C SER A 698 -13.26 1.78 14.99
N GLN A 699 -14.24 2.65 15.27
CA GLN A 699 -14.87 3.48 14.24
C GLN A 699 -15.44 4.80 14.82
N CYS A 700 -15.47 5.85 14.00
CA CYS A 700 -15.59 7.25 14.44
C CYS A 700 -16.99 7.73 14.89
N LEU A 701 -17.44 7.35 16.10
CA LEU A 701 -18.70 7.88 16.68
C LEU A 701 -18.66 9.40 16.93
N PRO A 702 -19.73 10.14 16.63
CA PRO A 702 -19.97 11.48 17.16
C PRO A 702 -20.51 11.47 18.60
N SER A 703 -20.23 12.56 19.32
CA SER A 703 -20.38 12.59 20.78
C SER A 703 -21.81 12.86 21.25
N ALA A 704 -22.43 11.90 21.94
CA ALA A 704 -23.71 12.08 22.62
C ALA A 704 -23.55 12.93 23.90
N SER A 705 -24.24 14.08 23.97
CA SER A 705 -24.06 15.07 25.04
C SER A 705 -24.93 14.81 26.28
N ALA A 706 -24.28 14.78 27.45
CA ALA A 706 -24.92 14.69 28.77
C ALA A 706 -25.08 16.08 29.43
N PRO A 707 -26.05 16.29 30.34
CA PRO A 707 -26.59 17.63 30.62
C PRO A 707 -25.89 18.40 31.75
N SER A 708 -26.00 19.73 31.72
CA SER A 708 -25.56 20.64 32.78
C SER A 708 -26.71 21.11 33.70
N SER A 709 -26.39 21.20 34.99
CA SER A 709 -27.15 21.87 36.05
C SER A 709 -26.65 23.34 36.17
N THR A 710 -27.24 24.33 36.87
CA THR A 710 -28.38 24.53 37.81
C THR A 710 -28.65 26.08 37.86
N PRO A 711 -29.40 26.73 38.80
CA PRO A 711 -30.66 26.42 39.51
C PRO A 711 -31.72 27.58 39.42
N THR A 712 -32.88 27.44 40.12
CA THR A 712 -33.85 28.51 40.54
C THR A 712 -34.66 29.26 39.44
N THR A 713 -35.93 29.68 39.61
CA THR A 713 -36.91 29.66 40.74
C THR A 713 -38.35 29.36 40.25
N SER A 714 -39.21 28.83 41.14
CA SER A 714 -40.64 28.51 40.95
C SER A 714 -41.59 29.73 41.20
N PRO A 715 -42.94 29.61 41.28
CA PRO A 715 -43.88 28.54 40.88
C PRO A 715 -45.19 29.00 40.17
N THR A 716 -45.92 28.12 39.46
CA THR A 716 -47.42 28.16 39.41
C THR A 716 -48.03 26.82 38.92
N THR A 717 -49.36 26.68 38.97
CA THR A 717 -50.09 25.39 38.97
C THR A 717 -51.01 25.13 37.77
N VAL A 718 -50.95 23.89 37.24
CA VAL A 718 -52.05 22.97 36.83
C VAL A 718 -53.31 23.54 36.15
N ILE A 719 -53.61 23.08 34.92
CA ILE A 719 -54.90 22.49 34.42
C ILE A 719 -54.80 22.17 32.90
N PRO A 720 -55.38 21.05 32.38
CA PRO A 720 -55.37 20.70 30.95
C PRO A 720 -56.76 20.90 30.26
N PRO A 721 -56.98 20.42 29.00
CA PRO A 721 -57.27 21.23 27.82
C PRO A 721 -58.78 21.42 27.50
N PRO A 722 -59.13 22.14 26.41
CA PRO A 722 -59.63 21.40 25.23
C PRO A 722 -59.23 21.95 23.84
N SER A 723 -59.62 21.19 22.82
CA SER A 723 -59.32 21.29 21.38
C SER A 723 -59.86 22.51 20.61
N SER A 724 -59.13 22.93 19.57
CA SER A 724 -59.70 23.27 18.25
C SER A 724 -58.65 23.25 17.12
N SER A 725 -58.94 22.56 16.01
CA SER A 725 -58.19 22.64 14.73
C SER A 725 -58.87 23.65 13.78
N PRO A 726 -58.22 24.12 12.68
CA PRO A 726 -58.40 23.40 11.41
C PRO A 726 -57.27 23.48 10.35
N SER A 727 -57.07 22.34 9.66
CA SER A 727 -56.78 22.16 8.22
C SER A 727 -55.67 22.92 7.46
N GLY A 728 -54.66 22.16 7.02
CA GLY A 728 -54.30 22.05 5.58
C GLY A 728 -52.85 22.40 5.17
N PRO A 729 -52.31 21.84 4.07
CA PRO A 729 -52.84 20.76 3.21
C PRO A 729 -52.08 19.42 3.38
N SER A 730 -52.63 18.33 2.84
CA SER A 730 -51.95 17.01 2.83
C SER A 730 -50.95 16.88 1.68
N THR A 731 -49.74 16.39 1.97
CA THR A 731 -48.97 15.54 1.05
C THR A 731 -49.10 14.09 1.51
N THR A 732 -49.60 13.21 0.63
CA THR A 732 -49.81 11.80 0.96
C THR A 732 -48.50 11.01 0.90
N ALA A 733 -47.75 11.00 1.99
CA ALA A 733 -46.83 9.90 2.26
C ALA A 733 -47.67 8.65 2.58
N VAL A 734 -47.67 7.68 1.66
CA VAL A 734 -48.23 6.34 1.93
C VAL A 734 -47.31 5.67 2.95
N PRO A 735 -47.82 5.12 4.08
CA PRO A 735 -46.98 4.36 5.00
C PRO A 735 -46.35 3.17 4.26
N PRO A 736 -45.04 2.90 4.40
CA PRO A 736 -44.43 1.75 3.74
C PRO A 736 -45.17 0.48 4.18
N PRO A 737 -45.58 -0.40 3.24
CA PRO A 737 -46.39 -1.56 3.57
C PRO A 737 -45.59 -2.54 4.43
N SER A 738 -46.17 -2.96 5.56
CA SER A 738 -45.56 -3.97 6.41
C SER A 738 -45.35 -5.27 5.63
N SER A 739 -44.11 -5.69 5.53
CA SER A 739 -43.63 -6.59 4.48
C SER A 739 -43.71 -8.06 4.88
N THR A 740 -44.96 -8.55 5.04
CA THR A 740 -45.36 -9.84 5.65
C THR A 740 -45.01 -11.14 4.90
N GLY A 741 -44.07 -11.11 3.96
CA GLY A 741 -43.67 -12.29 3.17
C GLY A 741 -42.17 -12.29 2.88
N PHE A 742 -41.58 -13.48 2.76
CA PHE A 742 -40.17 -13.67 2.44
C PHE A 742 -39.89 -13.47 0.94
N VAL A 743 -38.67 -13.04 0.62
CA VAL A 743 -38.17 -13.04 -0.76
C VAL A 743 -37.81 -14.48 -1.16
N LYS A 744 -38.14 -14.88 -2.40
CA LYS A 744 -37.84 -16.20 -2.98
C LYS A 744 -37.16 -16.05 -4.34
N VAL A 745 -36.51 -17.10 -4.84
CA VAL A 745 -35.93 -17.12 -6.20
C VAL A 745 -36.88 -17.80 -7.19
N SER A 746 -36.83 -17.38 -8.46
CA SER A 746 -37.59 -17.96 -9.58
C SER A 746 -36.79 -17.80 -10.87
N GLY A 747 -36.02 -18.84 -11.22
CA GLY A 747 -34.97 -18.72 -12.22
C GLY A 747 -33.97 -17.62 -11.82
N GLN A 748 -33.57 -16.79 -12.77
CA GLN A 748 -32.65 -15.66 -12.56
C GLN A 748 -33.29 -14.43 -11.87
N LYS A 749 -34.45 -14.55 -11.21
CA LYS A 749 -35.14 -13.43 -10.54
C LYS A 749 -35.39 -13.68 -9.06
N PHE A 750 -35.25 -12.64 -8.26
CA PHE A 750 -35.86 -12.58 -6.93
C PHE A 750 -37.33 -12.18 -7.05
N VAL A 751 -38.17 -12.70 -6.16
CA VAL A 751 -39.63 -12.57 -6.19
C VAL A 751 -40.14 -12.35 -4.78
N LEU A 752 -41.01 -11.36 -4.61
CA LEU A 752 -41.72 -11.08 -3.35
C LEU A 752 -43.21 -11.03 -3.62
N ASN A 753 -43.99 -11.85 -2.92
CA ASN A 753 -45.46 -11.93 -3.06
C ASN A 753 -45.94 -12.12 -4.53
N GLY A 754 -45.14 -12.83 -5.34
CA GLY A 754 -45.43 -13.10 -6.76
C GLY A 754 -45.05 -11.99 -7.75
N GLN A 755 -44.48 -10.87 -7.28
CA GLN A 755 -43.93 -9.80 -8.14
C GLN A 755 -42.40 -9.88 -8.16
N THR A 756 -41.73 -9.46 -9.25
CA THR A 756 -40.26 -9.34 -9.23
C THR A 756 -39.84 -8.40 -8.12
N TYR A 757 -38.86 -8.84 -7.33
CA TYR A 757 -38.19 -8.02 -6.33
C TYR A 757 -36.83 -7.61 -6.91
N PRO A 758 -36.62 -6.33 -7.29
CA PRO A 758 -35.29 -5.87 -7.68
C PRO A 758 -34.41 -5.84 -6.42
N LEU A 759 -33.29 -6.56 -6.44
CA LEU A 759 -32.34 -6.60 -5.33
C LEU A 759 -31.24 -5.57 -5.62
N ILE A 760 -31.35 -4.41 -4.97
CA ILE A 760 -30.52 -3.22 -5.24
C ILE A 760 -30.33 -2.41 -3.95
N GLY A 761 -29.17 -1.77 -3.80
CA GLY A 761 -28.81 -1.01 -2.60
C GLY A 761 -27.32 -1.03 -2.29
N ALA A 762 -26.99 -1.23 -1.01
CA ALA A 762 -25.63 -1.07 -0.51
C ALA A 762 -25.32 -2.01 0.66
N ASN A 763 -24.04 -2.28 0.88
CA ASN A 763 -23.56 -2.81 2.16
C ASN A 763 -23.41 -1.68 3.20
N SER A 764 -23.68 -2.05 4.45
CA SER A 764 -23.84 -1.15 5.60
C SER A 764 -23.56 -1.93 6.90
N TYR A 765 -22.39 -2.58 6.96
CA TYR A 765 -21.98 -3.43 8.08
C TYR A 765 -22.03 -2.73 9.45
N TRP A 766 -21.71 -1.44 9.45
CA TRP A 766 -21.52 -0.59 10.63
C TRP A 766 -22.80 -0.34 11.45
N VAL A 767 -23.98 -0.35 10.84
CA VAL A 767 -25.26 0.02 11.50
C VAL A 767 -25.53 -0.81 12.74
N GLY A 768 -25.26 -2.12 12.69
CA GLY A 768 -25.48 -3.04 13.82
C GLY A 768 -24.34 -3.13 14.82
N LEU A 769 -23.17 -2.62 14.45
CA LEU A 769 -21.90 -2.91 15.10
C LEU A 769 -21.31 -1.73 15.87
N MET A 770 -21.79 -0.51 15.63
CA MET A 770 -21.26 0.70 16.24
C MET A 770 -21.93 1.17 17.54
N GLY A 771 -22.99 0.51 18.01
CA GLY A 771 -23.75 0.98 19.18
C GLY A 771 -24.59 2.25 18.91
N TYR A 772 -25.09 2.40 17.69
CA TYR A 772 -25.99 3.50 17.29
C TYR A 772 -27.26 3.55 18.13
N SER A 773 -27.84 4.74 18.27
CA SER A 773 -29.25 4.84 18.67
C SER A 773 -30.16 4.29 17.57
N THR A 774 -31.33 3.79 17.95
CA THR A 774 -32.36 3.34 17.01
C THR A 774 -32.79 4.44 16.03
N ALA A 775 -32.69 5.72 16.41
CA ALA A 775 -32.94 6.85 15.53
C ALA A 775 -31.88 6.99 14.42
N GLN A 776 -30.59 6.81 14.74
CA GLN A 776 -29.51 6.79 13.75
C GLN A 776 -29.63 5.57 12.82
N MET A 777 -29.90 4.37 13.35
CA MET A 777 -30.18 3.19 12.51
C MET A 777 -31.33 3.43 11.52
N ASN A 778 -32.41 4.05 11.99
CA ASN A 778 -33.55 4.40 11.12
C ASN A 778 -33.22 5.48 10.09
N GLN A 779 -32.40 6.48 10.43
CA GLN A 779 -32.02 7.54 9.50
C GLN A 779 -31.07 7.04 8.40
N ALA A 780 -30.07 6.21 8.71
CA ALA A 780 -29.20 5.61 7.69
C ALA A 780 -29.98 4.74 6.70
N PHE A 781 -30.86 3.87 7.22
CA PHE A 781 -31.74 3.07 6.37
C PHE A 781 -32.82 3.90 5.65
N SER A 782 -33.12 5.11 6.13
CA SER A 782 -33.94 6.07 5.37
C SER A 782 -33.16 6.71 4.23
N ASP A 783 -31.89 7.06 4.45
CA ASP A 783 -31.00 7.60 3.41
C ASP A 783 -30.73 6.56 2.32
N ILE A 784 -30.41 5.31 2.67
CA ILE A 784 -30.31 4.22 1.70
C ILE A 784 -31.64 4.00 0.94
N ALA A 785 -32.78 4.01 1.62
CA ALA A 785 -34.09 3.85 0.95
C ALA A 785 -34.44 5.01 -0.03
N LYS A 786 -33.84 6.20 0.12
CA LYS A 786 -34.11 7.38 -0.74
C LYS A 786 -33.48 7.29 -2.13
N THR A 787 -32.42 6.50 -2.33
CA THR A 787 -31.94 6.15 -3.69
C THR A 787 -32.94 5.29 -4.45
N GLY A 788 -33.89 4.68 -3.73
CA GLY A 788 -34.70 3.60 -4.23
C GLY A 788 -34.04 2.23 -4.05
N ALA A 789 -33.06 2.08 -3.16
CA ALA A 789 -32.65 0.77 -2.68
C ALA A 789 -33.85 -0.05 -2.15
N THR A 790 -33.66 -1.37 -2.10
CA THR A 790 -34.61 -2.35 -1.56
C THR A 790 -33.93 -3.24 -0.53
N THR A 791 -32.63 -3.49 -0.68
CA THR A 791 -31.85 -4.42 0.13
C THR A 791 -30.62 -3.70 0.70
N VAL A 792 -30.24 -4.09 1.91
CA VAL A 792 -28.97 -3.73 2.54
C VAL A 792 -28.24 -5.01 2.93
N ARG A 793 -26.94 -5.08 2.66
CA ARG A 793 -26.05 -6.09 3.26
C ARG A 793 -25.49 -5.57 4.58
N THR A 794 -25.38 -6.44 5.58
CA THR A 794 -24.83 -6.08 6.90
C THR A 794 -24.24 -7.32 7.58
N TRP A 795 -23.51 -7.14 8.66
CA TRP A 795 -22.74 -8.21 9.30
C TRP A 795 -23.41 -8.73 10.57
N GLY A 796 -23.67 -10.04 10.60
CA GLY A 796 -24.21 -10.80 11.73
C GLY A 796 -23.14 -11.48 12.58
N PHE A 797 -21.88 -11.04 12.49
CA PHE A 797 -20.75 -11.53 13.29
C PHE A 797 -20.08 -10.38 14.05
N ASN A 798 -19.48 -10.72 15.19
CA ASN A 798 -18.56 -9.89 15.98
C ASN A 798 -18.02 -10.79 17.10
N ASP A 799 -16.88 -11.42 16.83
CA ASP A 799 -16.25 -12.49 17.60
C ASP A 799 -15.08 -11.97 18.43
N VAL A 800 -15.30 -11.79 19.73
CA VAL A 800 -14.36 -11.10 20.63
C VAL A 800 -13.74 -12.05 21.66
N THR A 801 -12.51 -11.78 22.09
CA THR A 801 -11.86 -12.49 23.21
C THR A 801 -12.03 -11.78 24.56
N SER A 802 -12.57 -10.55 24.56
CA SER A 802 -12.88 -9.75 25.75
C SER A 802 -14.22 -9.02 25.58
N PRO A 803 -15.09 -8.98 26.61
CA PRO A 803 -16.40 -8.35 26.50
C PRO A 803 -16.30 -6.83 26.60
N ASN A 804 -16.21 -6.15 25.45
CA ASN A 804 -16.24 -4.70 25.34
C ASN A 804 -17.11 -4.26 24.14
N GLY A 805 -17.73 -3.09 24.24
CA GLY A 805 -18.57 -2.50 23.19
C GLY A 805 -19.76 -3.37 22.75
N ILE A 806 -20.07 -3.34 21.46
CA ILE A 806 -21.00 -4.28 20.83
C ILE A 806 -20.23 -5.55 20.48
N TYR A 807 -20.79 -6.72 20.79
CA TYR A 807 -20.26 -8.01 20.37
C TYR A 807 -21.35 -9.07 20.34
N TYR A 808 -21.30 -9.99 19.38
CA TYR A 808 -22.30 -11.07 19.26
C TYR A 808 -21.80 -12.40 19.82
N GLN A 809 -20.49 -12.64 19.83
CA GLN A 809 -19.90 -13.84 20.41
C GLN A 809 -18.64 -13.52 21.22
N LEU A 810 -18.55 -14.09 22.43
CA LEU A 810 -17.39 -13.98 23.32
C LEU A 810 -16.69 -15.34 23.43
N TRP A 811 -15.39 -15.33 23.19
CA TRP A 811 -14.47 -16.46 23.33
C TRP A 811 -13.66 -16.36 24.61
N GLN A 812 -13.75 -17.36 25.48
CA GLN A 812 -12.92 -17.47 26.69
C GLN A 812 -12.46 -18.91 26.89
N ASN A 813 -11.14 -19.11 26.99
CA ASN A 813 -10.51 -20.42 27.22
C ASN A 813 -10.99 -21.51 26.22
N GLY A 814 -11.03 -21.18 24.92
CA GLY A 814 -11.48 -22.09 23.87
C GLY A 814 -13.00 -22.32 23.80
N LYS A 815 -13.80 -21.59 24.59
CA LYS A 815 -15.26 -21.70 24.63
C LYS A 815 -15.95 -20.42 24.13
N ALA A 816 -16.77 -20.58 23.09
CA ALA A 816 -17.73 -19.59 22.61
C ALA A 816 -18.93 -19.39 23.56
N THR A 817 -19.42 -18.16 23.66
CA THR A 817 -20.69 -17.78 24.32
C THR A 817 -21.36 -16.64 23.54
N VAL A 818 -22.60 -16.84 23.08
CA VAL A 818 -23.35 -15.83 22.32
C VAL A 818 -23.94 -14.77 23.24
N ASN A 819 -23.75 -13.50 22.92
CA ASN A 819 -24.31 -12.37 23.65
C ASN A 819 -25.76 -12.12 23.21
N THR A 820 -26.72 -12.59 24.01
CA THR A 820 -28.16 -12.36 23.78
C THR A 820 -28.69 -11.09 24.46
N GLY A 821 -27.79 -10.24 25.00
CA GLY A 821 -28.11 -9.01 25.72
C GLY A 821 -28.21 -7.75 24.84
N ALA A 822 -28.35 -6.60 25.50
CA ALA A 822 -28.52 -5.28 24.88
C ALA A 822 -27.36 -4.85 23.96
N THR A 823 -26.13 -5.28 24.24
CA THR A 823 -24.94 -5.04 23.40
C THR A 823 -24.65 -6.17 22.41
N GLY A 824 -25.59 -7.10 22.26
CA GLY A 824 -25.46 -8.28 21.40
C GLY A 824 -26.65 -8.42 20.46
N LEU A 825 -27.30 -9.59 20.44
CA LEU A 825 -28.41 -9.85 19.52
C LEU A 825 -29.62 -8.91 19.70
N GLN A 826 -29.82 -8.30 20.88
CA GLN A 826 -30.87 -7.27 21.04
C GLN A 826 -30.50 -5.95 20.34
N ASN A 827 -29.22 -5.69 20.06
CA ASN A 827 -28.85 -4.59 19.18
C ASN A 827 -29.15 -4.93 17.71
N PHE A 828 -28.95 -6.19 17.30
CA PHE A 828 -29.30 -6.63 15.95
C PHE A 828 -30.82 -6.65 15.72
N ASP A 829 -31.65 -6.94 16.74
CA ASP A 829 -33.10 -6.73 16.69
C ASP A 829 -33.46 -5.28 16.27
N ASN A 830 -32.69 -4.28 16.73
CA ASN A 830 -32.91 -2.87 16.37
C ASN A 830 -32.56 -2.58 14.90
N VAL A 831 -31.51 -3.20 14.37
CA VAL A 831 -31.15 -3.12 12.94
C VAL A 831 -32.28 -3.66 12.08
N VAL A 832 -32.77 -4.85 12.44
CA VAL A 832 -33.90 -5.50 11.77
C VAL A 832 -35.15 -4.62 11.86
N ALA A 833 -35.46 -4.03 13.02
CA ALA A 833 -36.57 -3.10 13.18
C ALA A 833 -36.43 -1.82 12.33
N ALA A 834 -35.22 -1.26 12.21
CA ALA A 834 -34.95 -0.07 11.40
C ALA A 834 -35.06 -0.34 9.89
N ALA A 835 -34.62 -1.52 9.42
CA ALA A 835 -34.76 -1.92 8.02
C ALA A 835 -36.25 -2.07 7.67
N LYS A 836 -37.00 -2.75 8.55
CA LYS A 836 -38.44 -2.95 8.47
C LYS A 836 -39.23 -1.65 8.42
N ALA A 837 -38.84 -0.65 9.21
CA ALA A 837 -39.46 0.67 9.23
C ALA A 837 -39.25 1.47 7.93
N ASN A 838 -38.12 1.27 7.25
CA ASN A 838 -37.81 1.90 5.96
C ASN A 838 -38.22 1.06 4.74
N GLY A 839 -38.79 -0.13 4.96
CA GLY A 839 -39.22 -1.04 3.88
C GLY A 839 -38.08 -1.79 3.19
N LEU A 840 -36.86 -1.75 3.74
CA LEU A 840 -35.68 -2.46 3.24
C LEU A 840 -35.67 -3.92 3.71
N ARG A 841 -34.86 -4.74 3.05
CA ARG A 841 -34.51 -6.11 3.47
C ARG A 841 -33.03 -6.24 3.82
N LEU A 842 -32.69 -7.22 4.64
CA LEU A 842 -31.31 -7.46 5.09
C LEU A 842 -30.71 -8.76 4.52
N ILE A 843 -29.56 -8.66 3.85
CA ILE A 843 -28.62 -9.77 3.67
C ILE A 843 -27.67 -9.76 4.86
N VAL A 844 -27.37 -10.93 5.43
CA VAL A 844 -26.60 -11.04 6.67
C VAL A 844 -25.49 -12.09 6.55
N ALA A 845 -24.24 -11.62 6.46
CA ALA A 845 -23.05 -12.47 6.54
C ALA A 845 -22.82 -12.95 7.99
N LEU A 846 -22.49 -14.23 8.18
CA LEU A 846 -22.48 -14.88 9.50
C LEU A 846 -21.08 -15.09 10.11
N THR A 847 -19.99 -14.84 9.37
CA THR A 847 -18.59 -14.75 9.85
C THR A 847 -17.74 -13.98 8.83
N ASN A 848 -16.44 -13.75 9.09
CA ASN A 848 -15.50 -13.04 8.21
C ASN A 848 -14.23 -13.85 7.90
N ASN A 849 -13.75 -13.81 6.66
CA ASN A 849 -12.43 -14.30 6.28
C ASN A 849 -11.30 -13.41 6.84
N TRP A 850 -11.55 -12.10 6.93
CA TRP A 850 -10.64 -11.11 7.49
C TRP A 850 -10.79 -10.98 9.01
N SER A 851 -9.75 -10.47 9.65
CA SER A 851 -9.68 -10.28 11.10
C SER A 851 -10.63 -9.21 11.65
N ASP A 852 -11.16 -8.31 10.82
CA ASP A 852 -12.09 -7.26 11.23
C ASP A 852 -13.36 -7.86 11.85
N TYR A 853 -13.69 -7.37 13.06
CA TYR A 853 -14.72 -7.97 13.94
C TYR A 853 -14.49 -9.46 14.29
N GLY A 854 -13.27 -9.97 14.17
CA GLY A 854 -12.85 -11.30 14.62
C GLY A 854 -12.83 -12.33 13.49
N GLY A 855 -13.99 -12.93 13.18
CA GLY A 855 -14.13 -13.89 12.09
C GLY A 855 -13.46 -15.26 12.31
N MET A 856 -13.18 -15.96 11.22
CA MET A 856 -12.77 -17.37 11.17
C MET A 856 -11.50 -17.68 11.98
N ASP A 857 -10.50 -16.80 11.90
CA ASP A 857 -9.21 -17.00 12.56
C ASP A 857 -9.36 -17.04 14.09
N VAL A 858 -10.39 -16.39 14.66
CA VAL A 858 -10.72 -16.51 16.10
C VAL A 858 -11.15 -17.93 16.45
N TYR A 859 -12.00 -18.57 15.64
CA TYR A 859 -12.45 -19.94 15.89
C TYR A 859 -11.27 -20.92 15.80
N VAL A 860 -10.43 -20.77 14.77
CA VAL A 860 -9.26 -21.65 14.56
C VAL A 860 -8.26 -21.47 15.71
N GLN A 861 -7.92 -20.23 16.08
CA GLN A 861 -6.97 -19.98 17.16
C GLN A 861 -7.50 -20.43 18.53
N GLN A 862 -8.80 -20.28 18.81
CA GLN A 862 -9.38 -20.66 20.10
C GLN A 862 -9.60 -22.18 20.25
N ILE A 863 -9.87 -22.91 19.16
CA ILE A 863 -10.17 -24.36 19.20
C ILE A 863 -8.97 -25.23 18.81
N ALA A 864 -8.21 -24.82 17.80
CA ALA A 864 -7.08 -25.58 17.25
C ALA A 864 -5.70 -25.03 17.66
N GLY A 865 -5.62 -23.82 18.22
CA GLY A 865 -4.35 -23.20 18.61
C GLY A 865 -3.40 -22.99 17.44
N SER A 866 -3.94 -22.64 16.27
CA SER A 866 -3.23 -22.62 14.99
C SER A 866 -3.57 -21.36 14.18
N ALA A 867 -2.61 -20.90 13.38
CA ALA A 867 -2.79 -19.82 12.41
C ALA A 867 -3.27 -20.31 11.03
N ASN A 868 -3.35 -21.63 10.79
CA ASN A 868 -3.73 -22.19 9.50
C ASN A 868 -5.24 -22.00 9.26
N HIS A 869 -5.59 -20.95 8.53
CA HIS A 869 -6.95 -20.46 8.34
C HIS A 869 -7.92 -21.52 7.82
N ASP A 870 -7.47 -22.35 6.87
CA ASP A 870 -8.24 -23.42 6.24
C ASP A 870 -8.68 -24.57 7.17
N LEU A 871 -8.18 -24.58 8.41
CA LEU A 871 -8.77 -25.37 9.49
C LEU A 871 -10.21 -24.96 9.82
N PHE A 872 -10.66 -23.75 9.44
CA PHE A 872 -12.06 -23.36 9.57
C PHE A 872 -13.00 -24.22 8.70
N TYR A 873 -12.55 -24.57 7.50
CA TYR A 873 -13.32 -25.41 6.55
C TYR A 873 -13.18 -26.91 6.79
N THR A 874 -12.19 -27.34 7.60
CA THR A 874 -11.78 -28.76 7.69
C THR A 874 -11.74 -29.34 9.11
N ASN A 875 -11.61 -28.52 10.16
CA ASN A 875 -11.59 -29.00 11.54
C ASN A 875 -13.01 -29.17 12.08
N ALA A 876 -13.41 -30.43 12.31
CA ALA A 876 -14.75 -30.78 12.78
C ALA A 876 -15.18 -30.05 14.07
N ASN A 877 -14.26 -29.70 14.97
CA ASN A 877 -14.59 -28.95 16.19
C ASN A 877 -14.87 -27.47 15.90
N VAL A 878 -14.13 -26.86 14.95
CA VAL A 878 -14.37 -25.48 14.49
C VAL A 878 -15.70 -25.41 13.75
N ILE A 879 -15.95 -26.34 12.82
CA ILE A 879 -17.22 -26.47 12.09
C ILE A 879 -18.39 -26.64 13.07
N ALA A 880 -18.25 -27.47 14.10
CA ALA A 880 -19.28 -27.66 15.12
C ALA A 880 -19.53 -26.41 15.97
N ALA A 881 -18.49 -25.65 16.32
CA ALA A 881 -18.65 -24.36 17.02
C ALA A 881 -19.35 -23.32 16.13
N TYR A 882 -18.97 -23.22 14.85
CA TYR A 882 -19.63 -22.30 13.92
C TYR A 882 -21.10 -22.66 13.68
N LYS A 883 -21.41 -23.96 13.54
CA LYS A 883 -22.80 -24.45 13.52
C LYS A 883 -23.57 -24.09 14.79
N SER A 884 -22.94 -24.11 15.96
CA SER A 884 -23.56 -23.65 17.21
C SER A 884 -23.91 -22.15 17.19
N TYR A 885 -23.05 -21.31 16.58
CA TYR A 885 -23.34 -19.90 16.38
C TYR A 885 -24.51 -19.69 15.41
N ILE A 886 -24.44 -20.29 14.22
CA ILE A 886 -25.50 -20.27 13.19
C ILE A 886 -26.84 -20.68 13.80
N ASN A 887 -26.89 -21.79 14.53
CA ASN A 887 -28.11 -22.27 15.17
C ASN A 887 -28.67 -21.27 16.19
N THR A 888 -27.82 -20.49 16.86
CA THR A 888 -28.27 -19.47 17.83
C THR A 888 -28.75 -18.20 17.13
N PHE A 889 -28.05 -17.76 16.08
CA PHE A 889 -28.37 -16.53 15.35
C PHE A 889 -29.58 -16.73 14.42
N VAL A 890 -29.53 -17.71 13.52
CA VAL A 890 -30.58 -17.96 12.51
C VAL A 890 -31.92 -18.34 13.16
N SER A 891 -31.92 -19.19 14.19
CA SER A 891 -33.15 -19.57 14.90
C SER A 891 -33.86 -18.40 15.58
N ARG A 892 -33.16 -17.28 15.87
CA ARG A 892 -33.77 -16.06 16.40
C ARG A 892 -34.65 -15.36 15.37
N TYR A 893 -34.27 -15.44 14.09
CA TYR A 893 -34.84 -14.62 13.02
C TYR A 893 -35.57 -15.41 11.93
N VAL A 894 -35.61 -16.76 11.99
CA VAL A 894 -36.31 -17.65 11.03
C VAL A 894 -37.77 -17.27 10.66
N ASN A 895 -38.44 -16.47 11.49
CA ASN A 895 -39.81 -15.97 11.26
C ASN A 895 -39.90 -14.46 10.93
N GLU A 896 -38.78 -13.77 10.73
CA GLU A 896 -38.72 -12.31 10.54
C GLU A 896 -38.37 -11.95 9.09
N PRO A 897 -39.38 -11.80 8.20
CA PRO A 897 -39.18 -11.65 6.75
C PRO A 897 -38.44 -10.39 6.33
N THR A 898 -38.12 -9.48 7.24
CA THR A 898 -37.23 -8.33 6.94
C THR A 898 -35.84 -8.81 6.52
N ILE A 899 -35.37 -9.97 6.97
CA ILE A 899 -34.18 -10.60 6.39
C ILE A 899 -34.55 -11.20 5.01
N LEU A 900 -33.64 -11.06 4.06
CA LEU A 900 -33.73 -11.62 2.70
C LEU A 900 -33.03 -12.98 2.67
N GLY A 901 -31.80 -13.02 3.20
CA GLY A 901 -30.97 -14.21 3.16
C GLY A 901 -29.76 -14.17 4.10
N TRP A 902 -29.19 -15.34 4.27
CA TRP A 902 -28.00 -15.61 5.07
C TRP A 902 -26.80 -15.85 4.16
N GLU A 903 -25.64 -15.35 4.54
CA GLU A 903 -24.37 -15.66 3.87
C GLU A 903 -23.43 -16.43 4.77
N LEU A 904 -22.81 -17.46 4.20
CA LEU A 904 -22.00 -18.42 4.94
C LEU A 904 -20.77 -17.77 5.57
N ALA A 905 -20.19 -16.79 4.90
CA ALA A 905 -19.08 -15.96 5.37
C ALA A 905 -18.93 -14.71 4.50
N ASN A 906 -18.24 -13.70 5.00
CA ASN A 906 -17.69 -12.64 4.16
C ASN A 906 -16.34 -13.10 3.55
N GLU A 907 -16.26 -13.12 2.23
CA GLU A 907 -15.08 -13.41 1.41
C GLU A 907 -14.30 -14.69 1.76
N PRO A 908 -14.93 -15.88 1.93
CA PRO A 908 -14.22 -17.11 2.30
C PRO A 908 -13.11 -17.47 1.29
N ARG A 909 -11.88 -17.64 1.78
CA ARG A 909 -10.71 -18.07 1.00
C ARG A 909 -9.92 -19.16 1.73
N CYS A 910 -9.05 -19.87 1.03
CA CYS A 910 -8.07 -20.77 1.64
C CYS A 910 -7.03 -20.06 2.52
N ARG A 911 -6.97 -18.72 2.53
CA ARG A 911 -6.11 -17.88 3.37
C ARG A 911 -6.89 -16.66 3.88
N GLY A 912 -6.97 -16.51 5.20
CA GLY A 912 -7.44 -15.30 5.87
C GLY A 912 -6.31 -14.34 6.23
N SER A 913 -6.54 -13.48 7.21
CA SER A 913 -5.60 -12.42 7.63
C SER A 913 -4.25 -12.93 8.15
N THR A 914 -4.13 -14.19 8.57
CA THR A 914 -2.83 -14.81 8.91
C THR A 914 -1.94 -15.08 7.69
N GLY A 915 -2.51 -15.13 6.47
CA GLY A 915 -1.84 -15.55 5.24
C GLY A 915 -1.46 -17.04 5.19
N THR A 916 -1.64 -17.79 6.28
CA THR A 916 -1.21 -19.18 6.45
C THR A 916 -2.34 -20.19 6.30
N SER A 917 -2.04 -21.32 5.67
CA SER A 917 -2.94 -22.46 5.52
C SER A 917 -2.16 -23.77 5.63
N THR A 918 -2.84 -24.90 5.75
CA THR A 918 -2.19 -26.24 5.76
C THR A 918 -1.51 -26.59 4.43
N GLY A 919 -1.74 -25.82 3.36
CA GLY A 919 -1.34 -26.17 2.00
C GLY A 919 -2.18 -27.30 1.37
N THR A 920 -3.23 -27.77 2.03
CA THR A 920 -4.14 -28.82 1.52
C THR A 920 -5.53 -28.30 1.13
N CYS A 921 -5.80 -27.01 1.37
CA CYS A 921 -7.01 -26.35 0.92
C CYS A 921 -7.05 -26.19 -0.61
N THR A 922 -8.22 -26.40 -1.18
CA THR A 922 -8.51 -26.42 -2.62
C THR A 922 -9.91 -25.88 -2.87
N THR A 923 -10.30 -25.65 -4.13
CA THR A 923 -11.68 -25.32 -4.50
C THR A 923 -12.69 -26.32 -3.94
N GLN A 924 -12.41 -27.62 -4.09
CA GLN A 924 -13.24 -28.68 -3.52
C GLN A 924 -13.35 -28.62 -1.98
N THR A 925 -12.33 -28.12 -1.28
CA THR A 925 -12.35 -27.94 0.18
C THR A 925 -13.43 -26.94 0.59
N ILE A 926 -13.49 -25.78 -0.07
CA ILE A 926 -14.51 -24.76 0.25
C ILE A 926 -15.87 -25.18 -0.31
N THR A 927 -15.98 -25.74 -1.52
CA THR A 927 -17.24 -26.25 -2.08
C THR A 927 -17.88 -27.34 -1.20
N ASN A 928 -17.09 -28.20 -0.55
CA ASN A 928 -17.58 -29.16 0.46
C ASN A 928 -18.15 -28.44 1.69
N TRP A 929 -17.41 -27.48 2.25
CA TRP A 929 -17.85 -26.70 3.41
C TRP A 929 -19.10 -25.86 3.11
N VAL A 930 -19.15 -25.19 1.95
CA VAL A 930 -20.33 -24.45 1.46
C VAL A 930 -21.54 -25.37 1.39
N SER A 931 -21.38 -26.58 0.84
CA SER A 931 -22.44 -27.59 0.79
C SER A 931 -22.91 -28.01 2.19
N GLU A 932 -21.99 -28.21 3.13
CA GLU A 932 -22.30 -28.62 4.50
C GLU A 932 -22.99 -27.51 5.33
N ILE A 933 -22.51 -26.26 5.25
CA ILE A 933 -23.05 -25.15 6.04
C ILE A 933 -24.36 -24.61 5.43
N SER A 934 -24.47 -24.48 4.10
CA SER A 934 -25.74 -24.06 3.49
C SER A 934 -26.87 -25.06 3.74
N ALA A 935 -26.59 -26.37 3.64
CA ALA A 935 -27.55 -27.41 4.01
C ALA A 935 -27.92 -27.37 5.51
N TYR A 936 -26.96 -27.02 6.39
CA TYR A 936 -27.23 -26.85 7.81
C TYR A 936 -28.13 -25.63 8.09
N ILE A 937 -27.87 -24.47 7.47
CA ILE A 937 -28.76 -23.29 7.55
C ILE A 937 -30.16 -23.67 7.05
N LYS A 938 -30.28 -24.33 5.89
CA LYS A 938 -31.57 -24.78 5.34
C LYS A 938 -32.31 -25.80 6.22
N SER A 939 -31.62 -26.50 7.13
CA SER A 939 -32.25 -27.39 8.12
C SER A 939 -32.84 -26.66 9.32
N ILE A 940 -32.37 -25.44 9.60
CA ILE A 940 -32.89 -24.52 10.63
C ILE A 940 -33.96 -23.60 10.02
N ASP A 941 -33.72 -23.11 8.81
CA ASP A 941 -34.45 -22.03 8.16
C ASP A 941 -34.67 -22.31 6.67
N SER A 942 -35.91 -22.63 6.31
CA SER A 942 -36.39 -22.79 4.93
C SER A 942 -37.13 -21.55 4.40
N ASN A 943 -37.22 -20.49 5.19
CA ASN A 943 -37.90 -19.25 4.85
C ASN A 943 -36.95 -18.30 4.11
N HIS A 944 -35.73 -18.12 4.61
CA HIS A 944 -34.75 -17.20 4.01
C HIS A 944 -33.95 -17.83 2.87
N LEU A 945 -33.39 -16.97 2.02
CA LEU A 945 -32.41 -17.35 1.02
C LEU A 945 -31.06 -17.64 1.67
N VAL A 946 -30.19 -18.36 0.97
CA VAL A 946 -28.80 -18.60 1.38
C VAL A 946 -27.90 -18.36 0.17
N ALA A 947 -26.88 -17.52 0.37
CA ALA A 947 -25.75 -17.35 -0.54
C ALA A 947 -24.45 -17.60 0.22
N ILE A 948 -23.31 -17.38 -0.44
CA ILE A 948 -22.00 -17.65 0.15
C ILE A 948 -21.45 -16.39 0.80
N GLY A 949 -21.49 -15.26 0.09
CA GLY A 949 -20.72 -14.05 0.40
C GLY A 949 -19.28 -14.14 -0.13
N ASP A 950 -19.06 -14.95 -1.18
CA ASP A 950 -17.78 -15.10 -1.88
C ASP A 950 -17.58 -14.06 -3.01
N GLU A 951 -16.32 -13.75 -3.28
CA GLU A 951 -15.92 -12.70 -4.24
C GLU A 951 -16.27 -13.04 -5.71
N GLY A 952 -16.74 -14.25 -6.01
CA GLY A 952 -17.05 -14.69 -7.38
C GLY A 952 -15.86 -15.30 -8.15
N PHE A 953 -14.78 -15.68 -7.46
CA PHE A 953 -13.56 -16.16 -8.13
C PHE A 953 -13.80 -17.42 -8.99
N PHE A 954 -13.29 -17.40 -10.22
CA PHE A 954 -13.38 -18.55 -11.12
C PHE A 954 -12.21 -19.52 -10.89
N ASN A 955 -12.42 -20.75 -11.32
CA ASN A 955 -11.45 -21.84 -11.30
C ASN A 955 -11.08 -22.23 -12.74
N GLU A 956 -10.30 -21.38 -13.39
CA GLU A 956 -9.76 -21.55 -14.75
C GLU A 956 -8.23 -21.60 -14.70
N PRO A 957 -7.63 -22.75 -14.31
CA PRO A 957 -6.17 -22.86 -14.14
C PRO A 957 -5.42 -22.53 -15.43
N GLY A 958 -4.62 -21.46 -15.38
CA GLY A 958 -3.89 -20.91 -16.53
C GLY A 958 -4.48 -19.64 -17.14
N SER A 959 -5.58 -19.11 -16.58
CA SER A 959 -6.02 -17.74 -16.87
C SER A 959 -4.94 -16.72 -16.44
N PRO A 960 -4.67 -15.65 -17.22
CA PRO A 960 -3.71 -14.62 -16.83
C PRO A 960 -4.22 -13.77 -15.64
N ASP A 961 -5.52 -13.53 -15.60
CA ASP A 961 -6.21 -12.65 -14.63
C ASP A 961 -6.28 -13.37 -13.25
N TYR A 962 -5.78 -12.77 -12.16
CA TYR A 962 -5.66 -13.45 -10.86
C TYR A 962 -7.00 -14.00 -10.30
N PRO A 963 -8.11 -13.22 -10.32
CA PRO A 963 -9.42 -13.68 -9.84
C PRO A 963 -10.04 -14.88 -10.61
N TYR A 964 -9.41 -15.33 -11.68
CA TYR A 964 -9.86 -16.49 -12.48
C TYR A 964 -9.04 -17.77 -12.22
N GLN A 965 -7.96 -17.74 -11.43
CA GLN A 965 -7.00 -18.84 -11.35
C GLN A 965 -7.39 -19.97 -10.38
N GLY A 966 -8.46 -19.82 -9.57
CA GLY A 966 -8.88 -20.77 -8.54
C GLY A 966 -7.95 -20.88 -7.32
N THR A 967 -6.89 -20.06 -7.25
CA THR A 967 -5.78 -20.16 -6.28
C THR A 967 -6.19 -19.90 -4.83
N GLU A 968 -7.20 -19.05 -4.62
CA GLU A 968 -7.78 -18.80 -3.29
C GLU A 968 -8.76 -19.90 -2.85
N GLY A 969 -8.98 -20.94 -3.66
CA GLY A 969 -9.86 -22.06 -3.31
C GLY A 969 -11.35 -21.78 -3.48
N ILE A 970 -11.71 -20.84 -4.34
CA ILE A 970 -13.10 -20.63 -4.77
C ILE A 970 -13.27 -21.06 -6.24
N ASP A 971 -14.42 -21.67 -6.51
CA ASP A 971 -14.89 -22.03 -7.86
C ASP A 971 -16.34 -21.58 -7.95
N PHE A 972 -16.56 -20.35 -8.39
CA PHE A 972 -17.89 -19.75 -8.47
C PHE A 972 -18.88 -20.60 -9.27
N ASN A 973 -18.43 -21.28 -10.33
CA ASN A 973 -19.30 -22.12 -11.16
C ASN A 973 -19.70 -23.42 -10.44
N ALA A 974 -18.80 -24.07 -9.71
CA ALA A 974 -19.14 -25.23 -8.87
C ALA A 974 -20.04 -24.80 -7.69
N ASN A 975 -19.65 -23.74 -6.99
CA ASN A 975 -20.37 -23.17 -5.85
C ASN A 975 -21.81 -22.75 -6.20
N LEU A 976 -22.01 -22.02 -7.30
CA LEU A 976 -23.34 -21.58 -7.77
C LEU A 976 -24.26 -22.77 -8.11
N ASN A 977 -23.73 -23.95 -8.43
CA ASN A 977 -24.53 -25.14 -8.71
C ASN A 977 -24.99 -25.91 -7.45
N ILE A 978 -24.49 -25.58 -6.26
CA ILE A 978 -24.93 -26.21 -4.99
C ILE A 978 -26.43 -25.95 -4.77
N THR A 979 -27.22 -26.99 -4.53
CA THR A 979 -28.70 -26.89 -4.51
C THR A 979 -29.27 -26.13 -3.31
N THR A 980 -28.50 -25.97 -2.24
CA THR A 980 -28.84 -25.22 -1.03
C THR A 980 -28.38 -23.76 -1.04
N ILE A 981 -27.68 -23.34 -2.09
CA ILE A 981 -27.37 -21.93 -2.42
C ILE A 981 -28.45 -21.44 -3.40
N ASP A 982 -29.22 -20.40 -3.04
CA ASP A 982 -30.32 -19.88 -3.88
C ASP A 982 -29.84 -18.88 -4.94
N PHE A 983 -28.81 -18.09 -4.64
CA PHE A 983 -28.22 -17.08 -5.53
C PHE A 983 -26.70 -17.00 -5.37
N GLY A 984 -26.01 -16.53 -6.41
CA GLY A 984 -24.56 -16.29 -6.38
C GLY A 984 -24.21 -14.87 -5.95
N THR A 985 -23.10 -14.76 -5.23
CA THR A 985 -22.42 -13.53 -4.81
C THR A 985 -21.17 -13.33 -5.64
N ALA A 986 -20.82 -12.08 -5.95
CA ALA A 986 -19.56 -11.72 -6.58
C ALA A 986 -19.18 -10.28 -6.18
N HIS A 987 -17.94 -10.09 -5.76
CA HIS A 987 -17.38 -8.80 -5.35
C HIS A 987 -16.61 -8.18 -6.52
N LEU A 988 -16.12 -6.94 -6.40
CA LEU A 988 -15.28 -6.33 -7.45
C LEU A 988 -14.39 -5.21 -6.90
N TYR A 989 -13.11 -5.57 -6.70
CA TYR A 989 -12.05 -4.66 -6.25
C TYR A 989 -10.79 -4.74 -7.13
N PRO A 990 -10.81 -4.22 -8.37
CA PRO A 990 -9.71 -4.37 -9.32
C PRO A 990 -8.35 -3.90 -8.75
N GLY A 991 -8.34 -2.80 -7.99
CA GLY A 991 -7.13 -2.29 -7.35
C GLY A 991 -6.52 -3.26 -6.34
N SER A 992 -7.34 -3.85 -5.46
CA SER A 992 -6.92 -4.82 -4.44
C SER A 992 -6.45 -6.15 -5.04
N TRP A 993 -6.91 -6.47 -6.25
CA TRP A 993 -6.55 -7.68 -6.99
C TRP A 993 -5.37 -7.48 -7.96
N GLY A 994 -4.82 -6.26 -8.05
CA GLY A 994 -3.69 -5.91 -8.94
C GLY A 994 -4.09 -5.46 -10.34
N GLU A 995 -5.37 -5.59 -10.70
CA GLU A 995 -5.99 -5.29 -12.01
C GLU A 995 -6.15 -3.78 -12.25
N THR A 996 -5.04 -3.06 -12.14
CA THR A 996 -4.93 -1.59 -12.05
C THR A 996 -4.78 -0.88 -13.39
N SER A 997 -4.55 -1.61 -14.48
CA SER A 997 -4.24 -1.04 -15.80
C SER A 997 -5.48 -0.51 -16.55
N ASP A 998 -6.63 -1.19 -16.42
CA ASP A 998 -7.96 -0.71 -16.80
C ASP A 998 -9.01 -1.28 -15.83
N PRO A 999 -9.16 -0.71 -14.63
CA PRO A 999 -10.09 -1.23 -13.62
C PRO A 999 -11.56 -1.16 -14.10
N THR A 1000 -11.90 -0.17 -14.94
CA THR A 1000 -13.23 -0.03 -15.52
C THR A 1000 -13.51 -1.16 -16.51
N GLY A 1001 -12.60 -1.40 -17.46
CA GLY A 1001 -12.67 -2.48 -18.44
C GLY A 1001 -12.66 -3.86 -17.80
N PHE A 1002 -11.80 -4.11 -16.81
CA PHE A 1002 -11.79 -5.34 -16.02
C PHE A 1002 -13.15 -5.57 -15.35
N GLY A 1003 -13.70 -4.57 -14.66
CA GLY A 1003 -15.02 -4.69 -14.03
C GLY A 1003 -16.15 -4.96 -15.03
N ASN A 1004 -16.11 -4.36 -16.23
CA ASN A 1004 -17.07 -4.68 -17.29
C ASN A 1004 -16.97 -6.15 -17.76
N LYS A 1005 -15.75 -6.71 -17.87
CA LYS A 1005 -15.52 -8.14 -18.16
C LYS A 1005 -16.08 -9.01 -17.03
N TRP A 1006 -15.70 -8.70 -15.79
CA TRP A 1006 -16.12 -9.43 -14.59
C TRP A 1006 -17.64 -9.57 -14.46
N ILE A 1007 -18.38 -8.46 -14.64
CA ILE A 1007 -19.84 -8.42 -14.64
C ILE A 1007 -20.43 -9.24 -15.80
N THR A 1008 -19.80 -9.22 -16.97
CA THR A 1008 -20.26 -9.97 -18.15
C THR A 1008 -20.09 -11.48 -18.00
N ASP A 1009 -18.98 -11.90 -17.41
CA ASP A 1009 -18.68 -13.31 -17.15
C ASP A 1009 -19.62 -13.87 -16.05
N HIS A 1010 -19.83 -13.12 -14.96
CA HIS A 1010 -20.80 -13.45 -13.91
C HIS A 1010 -22.24 -13.51 -14.43
N ALA A 1011 -22.63 -12.54 -15.27
CA ALA A 1011 -23.93 -12.57 -15.95
C ALA A 1011 -24.06 -13.72 -16.96
N THR A 1012 -22.96 -14.39 -17.35
CA THR A 1012 -22.97 -15.59 -18.18
C THR A 1012 -23.17 -16.84 -17.33
N SER A 1013 -22.46 -16.97 -16.20
CA SER A 1013 -22.68 -18.02 -15.20
C SER A 1013 -24.10 -18.00 -14.60
N GLN A 1014 -24.66 -16.81 -14.35
CA GLN A 1014 -26.06 -16.61 -13.97
C GLN A 1014 -27.03 -17.30 -14.94
N LYS A 1015 -26.80 -17.14 -16.25
CA LYS A 1015 -27.62 -17.72 -17.32
C LYS A 1015 -27.42 -19.22 -17.44
N ALA A 1016 -26.19 -19.70 -17.24
CA ALA A 1016 -25.86 -21.13 -17.28
C ALA A 1016 -26.48 -21.92 -16.12
N ALA A 1017 -26.40 -21.38 -14.89
CA ALA A 1017 -27.01 -22.00 -13.70
C ALA A 1017 -28.53 -21.75 -13.58
N ASN A 1018 -29.05 -20.74 -14.31
CA ASN A 1018 -30.44 -20.25 -14.21
C ASN A 1018 -30.87 -19.90 -12.77
N LYS A 1019 -29.94 -19.36 -11.98
CA LYS A 1019 -30.16 -18.78 -10.65
C LYS A 1019 -29.87 -17.27 -10.71
N PRO A 1020 -30.31 -16.46 -9.73
CA PRO A 1020 -29.86 -15.08 -9.64
C PRO A 1020 -28.37 -15.01 -9.31
N VAL A 1021 -27.69 -13.98 -9.78
CA VAL A 1021 -26.36 -13.56 -9.31
C VAL A 1021 -26.43 -12.07 -9.04
N ILE A 1022 -25.75 -11.62 -7.97
CA ILE A 1022 -25.62 -10.20 -7.65
C ILE A 1022 -24.15 -9.79 -7.61
N LEU A 1023 -23.87 -8.57 -8.05
CA LEU A 1023 -22.59 -7.91 -7.82
C LEU A 1023 -22.71 -7.13 -6.51
N GLU A 1024 -22.29 -7.71 -5.39
CA GLU A 1024 -22.30 -7.03 -4.10
C GLU A 1024 -20.87 -6.71 -3.65
N GLU A 1025 -20.68 -5.70 -2.79
CA GLU A 1025 -19.34 -5.32 -2.33
C GLU A 1025 -18.37 -5.04 -3.49
N PHE A 1026 -18.80 -4.12 -4.35
CA PHE A 1026 -17.96 -3.53 -5.40
C PHE A 1026 -17.70 -2.05 -5.13
N GLY A 1027 -16.59 -1.55 -5.67
CA GLY A 1027 -16.34 -0.12 -5.73
C GLY A 1027 -14.98 0.28 -6.30
N VAL A 1028 -14.73 1.59 -6.34
CA VAL A 1028 -13.40 2.18 -6.60
C VAL A 1028 -13.17 3.42 -5.72
N THR A 1029 -11.91 3.70 -5.40
CA THR A 1029 -11.48 4.88 -4.63
C THR A 1029 -11.22 6.13 -5.49
N SER A 1030 -11.24 5.99 -6.82
CA SER A 1030 -11.09 7.09 -7.78
C SER A 1030 -12.09 6.95 -8.93
N ASP A 1031 -12.46 8.07 -9.56
CA ASP A 1031 -13.32 8.16 -10.75
C ASP A 1031 -14.68 7.41 -10.68
N GLN A 1032 -15.20 7.20 -9.45
CA GLN A 1032 -16.45 6.49 -9.13
C GLN A 1032 -17.61 6.81 -10.08
N VAL A 1033 -17.86 8.08 -10.37
CA VAL A 1033 -18.99 8.52 -11.23
C VAL A 1033 -18.93 7.86 -12.61
N SER A 1034 -17.76 7.88 -13.25
CA SER A 1034 -17.53 7.26 -14.57
C SER A 1034 -17.51 5.74 -14.49
N THR A 1035 -16.80 5.19 -13.49
CA THR A 1035 -16.63 3.74 -13.32
C THR A 1035 -17.96 3.06 -13.01
N TYR A 1036 -18.72 3.57 -12.03
CA TYR A 1036 -20.04 3.05 -11.69
C TYR A 1036 -21.03 3.27 -12.83
N THR A 1037 -20.99 4.41 -13.54
CA THR A 1037 -21.81 4.58 -14.77
C THR A 1037 -21.50 3.50 -15.81
N SER A 1038 -20.23 3.11 -16.00
CA SER A 1038 -19.89 1.99 -16.89
C SER A 1038 -20.43 0.66 -16.37
N TRP A 1039 -20.14 0.33 -15.11
CA TRP A 1039 -20.51 -0.95 -14.50
C TRP A 1039 -22.02 -1.14 -14.42
N TYR A 1040 -22.78 -0.12 -14.03
CA TYR A 1040 -24.25 -0.13 -14.05
C TYR A 1040 -24.83 -0.31 -15.45
N ASN A 1041 -24.27 0.36 -16.48
CA ASN A 1041 -24.68 0.10 -17.87
C ASN A 1041 -24.39 -1.35 -18.29
N THR A 1042 -23.30 -1.94 -17.83
CA THR A 1042 -22.97 -3.36 -18.06
C THR A 1042 -23.93 -4.29 -17.29
N ILE A 1043 -24.26 -4.02 -16.02
CA ILE A 1043 -25.27 -4.77 -15.23
C ILE A 1043 -26.63 -4.76 -15.93
N ILE A 1044 -27.09 -3.58 -16.38
CA ILE A 1044 -28.36 -3.41 -17.08
C ILE A 1044 -28.36 -4.18 -18.41
N SER A 1045 -27.32 -4.04 -19.23
CA SER A 1045 -27.27 -4.61 -20.59
C SER A 1045 -26.95 -6.11 -20.63
N THR A 1046 -26.13 -6.63 -19.70
CA THR A 1046 -25.85 -8.06 -19.57
C THR A 1046 -27.02 -8.82 -18.92
N GLY A 1047 -27.82 -8.13 -18.09
CA GLY A 1047 -28.94 -8.73 -17.36
C GLY A 1047 -28.56 -9.39 -16.04
N LEU A 1048 -27.44 -8.99 -15.41
CA LEU A 1048 -27.11 -9.41 -14.03
C LEU A 1048 -28.25 -9.01 -13.09
N THR A 1049 -28.68 -9.88 -12.17
CA THR A 1049 -29.99 -9.75 -11.50
C THR A 1049 -30.07 -8.54 -10.57
N GLY A 1050 -29.01 -8.27 -9.81
CA GLY A 1050 -28.97 -7.21 -8.80
C GLY A 1050 -27.57 -6.80 -8.43
N ASP A 1051 -27.46 -5.77 -7.58
CA ASP A 1051 -26.18 -5.15 -7.24
C ASP A 1051 -26.23 -4.38 -5.91
N LEU A 1052 -25.14 -4.42 -5.14
CA LEU A 1052 -24.97 -3.71 -3.87
C LEU A 1052 -23.57 -3.06 -3.80
N ILE A 1053 -23.46 -1.74 -3.71
CA ILE A 1053 -22.15 -1.08 -3.50
C ILE A 1053 -21.53 -1.49 -2.15
N TRP A 1054 -20.20 -1.44 -2.02
CA TRP A 1054 -19.50 -1.78 -0.76
C TRP A 1054 -19.92 -0.93 0.45
N GLN A 1055 -20.27 0.35 0.29
CA GLN A 1055 -20.50 1.22 1.43
C GLN A 1055 -21.49 2.35 1.16
N ALA A 1056 -22.62 2.32 1.86
CA ALA A 1056 -23.50 3.47 1.97
C ALA A 1056 -22.89 4.57 2.86
N GLY A 1057 -23.06 5.83 2.46
CA GLY A 1057 -22.93 7.00 3.32
C GLY A 1057 -24.31 7.47 3.84
N SER A 1058 -24.33 8.25 4.91
CA SER A 1058 -25.54 8.86 5.51
C SER A 1058 -25.11 10.02 6.42
N HIS A 1059 -25.91 11.07 6.54
CA HIS A 1059 -25.57 12.23 7.38
C HIS A 1059 -26.52 12.31 8.58
N PHE A 1060 -25.98 12.22 9.79
CA PHE A 1060 -26.73 12.44 11.02
C PHE A 1060 -26.57 13.88 11.54
N SER A 1061 -27.39 14.30 12.50
CA SER A 1061 -27.19 15.55 13.26
C SER A 1061 -25.95 15.53 14.17
N THR A 1062 -25.24 14.41 14.13
CA THR A 1062 -24.05 14.10 14.92
C THR A 1062 -22.88 13.96 13.91
N GLY A 1063 -23.15 13.36 12.73
CA GLY A 1063 -22.49 13.61 11.42
C GLY A 1063 -22.44 12.37 10.48
N ASP A 1064 -21.49 12.29 9.55
CA ASP A 1064 -21.51 11.52 8.27
C ASP A 1064 -20.87 10.11 8.26
N THR A 1065 -21.57 8.98 7.99
CA THR A 1065 -21.16 7.52 8.14
C THR A 1065 -19.89 7.04 7.38
N PRO A 1066 -19.30 5.80 7.57
CA PRO A 1066 -17.93 5.52 7.14
C PRO A 1066 -17.68 5.79 5.67
N ASN A 1067 -16.42 6.15 5.40
CA ASN A 1067 -15.87 6.17 4.07
C ASN A 1067 -14.39 5.75 4.09
N ASP A 1068 -14.13 4.51 3.72
CA ASP A 1068 -12.78 3.95 3.48
C ASP A 1068 -12.24 4.27 2.06
N GLY A 1069 -12.81 5.31 1.42
CA GLY A 1069 -12.53 5.75 0.06
C GLY A 1069 -13.60 5.34 -0.95
N TYR A 1070 -14.50 4.43 -0.56
CA TYR A 1070 -15.47 3.80 -1.46
C TYR A 1070 -16.93 4.26 -1.25
N ALA A 1071 -17.23 5.04 -0.20
CA ALA A 1071 -18.62 5.28 0.22
C ALA A 1071 -19.40 6.27 -0.64
N VAL A 1072 -20.71 6.06 -0.70
CA VAL A 1072 -21.66 6.86 -1.48
C VAL A 1072 -22.64 7.58 -0.56
N TYR A 1073 -22.36 8.86 -0.27
CA TYR A 1073 -23.18 9.71 0.59
C TYR A 1073 -24.36 10.38 -0.15
N PRO A 1074 -25.47 10.73 0.54
CA PRO A 1074 -26.65 11.37 -0.06
C PRO A 1074 -26.46 12.67 -0.86
N ASP A 1075 -25.36 13.40 -0.65
CA ASP A 1075 -25.00 14.60 -1.41
C ASP A 1075 -23.98 14.34 -2.54
N SER A 1076 -23.41 13.13 -2.59
CA SER A 1076 -22.33 12.77 -3.52
C SER A 1076 -22.84 12.62 -4.97
N PRO A 1077 -22.00 12.94 -5.98
CA PRO A 1077 -22.34 12.68 -7.38
C PRO A 1077 -22.60 11.20 -7.68
N ALA A 1078 -21.97 10.26 -6.95
CA ALA A 1078 -22.17 8.83 -7.11
C ALA A 1078 -23.58 8.39 -6.68
N TYR A 1079 -24.14 8.96 -5.62
CA TYR A 1079 -25.50 8.68 -5.13
C TYR A 1079 -26.57 9.08 -6.15
N ALA A 1080 -26.32 10.15 -6.93
CA ALA A 1080 -27.17 10.52 -8.04
C ALA A 1080 -27.10 9.53 -9.23
N VAL A 1081 -25.95 8.89 -9.46
CA VAL A 1081 -25.81 7.81 -10.47
C VAL A 1081 -26.51 6.54 -9.99
N GLU A 1082 -26.27 6.14 -8.74
CA GLU A 1082 -26.91 4.99 -8.07
C GLU A 1082 -28.45 5.13 -8.10
N THR A 1083 -28.99 6.28 -7.71
CA THR A 1083 -30.44 6.56 -7.75
C THR A 1083 -31.03 6.41 -9.17
N GLN A 1084 -30.28 6.81 -10.20
CA GLN A 1084 -30.71 6.65 -11.60
C GLN A 1084 -30.65 5.18 -12.05
N HIS A 1085 -29.61 4.45 -11.68
CA HIS A 1085 -29.49 3.01 -11.94
C HIS A 1085 -30.59 2.21 -11.22
N PHE A 1086 -30.86 2.48 -9.94
CA PHE A 1086 -31.91 1.81 -9.18
C PHE A 1086 -33.32 2.06 -9.76
N ALA A 1087 -33.57 3.27 -10.29
CA ALA A 1087 -34.77 3.54 -11.07
C ALA A 1087 -34.81 2.72 -12.39
N ALA A 1088 -33.67 2.54 -13.07
CA ALA A 1088 -33.57 1.73 -14.28
C ALA A 1088 -33.74 0.22 -14.00
N VAL A 1089 -33.17 -0.34 -12.94
CA VAL A 1089 -33.38 -1.74 -12.52
C VAL A 1089 -34.85 -1.97 -12.15
N LYS A 1090 -35.49 -1.03 -11.42
CA LYS A 1090 -36.93 -1.07 -11.14
C LYS A 1090 -37.79 -1.03 -12.41
N ALA A 1091 -37.35 -0.32 -13.44
CA ALA A 1091 -38.03 -0.28 -14.75
C ALA A 1091 -37.76 -1.53 -15.62
N ARG A 1092 -36.65 -2.27 -15.37
CA ARG A 1092 -36.28 -3.52 -16.05
C ARG A 1092 -37.19 -4.70 -15.64
N GLY A 1093 -37.71 -4.68 -14.40
CA GLY A 1093 -38.72 -5.60 -13.85
C GLY A 1093 -38.20 -6.99 -13.51
#